data_AF-A0AAU3R475-F1
#
_entry.id   AF-A0AAU3R475-F1
#
_cell.length_a   1.000
_cell.length_b   1.000
_cell.length_c   1.000
_cell.angle_alpha   90.00
_cell.angle_beta   90.00
_cell.angle_gamma   90.00
#
_symmetry.space_group_name_H-M   'P 1'
#
loop_
_entity.id
_entity.type
_entity.pdbx_description
1 polymer ?
#
loop_
_entity_poly.entity_id
_entity_poly.type
_entity_poly.pdbx_seq_one_letter_code
_entity_poly.pdbx_strand_id
1 'polypeptide(L)'
;MTVEQLSQVDKGFLEQMEDAGRRYAGRAGERDGHLEALNQHGILYADTQERVNSRLSRLGIDWAMATAIEQTPATATTGTSLDLDHELVSTDLLTLERFMGRNDLIGIDYLEGGFLAARSVGRITVRSPGSSHQGTGFLVSPSLLMTNNHVLGSAEEAAAGVIEFNFQAGLDGQPLVPVGFQLDPQSFFVTHRDLDFTVVAVSDRSRDGQPLAAFGRLPLKEAQGKAVIGELVNIIQHPNGEPKQLALRDNQIVDVLDDFVHYSADTAHGSSGAPVFNDQWEVVALHHAGAPRKDRDGNVLAVDGTRWLPSMGEHRVDWKANEGVRVSRILGMIQQFPLSGGAAALRAELIAAGSSLHPVEVPPPSALTNRTNGAAPRSATMDGSGEQHATTGSVRWSVPLHISVSLGPDVGADVHAGADALQPRAESPAAGPAQRATTPSYVGLPAGIGSIDGQSPAARDLAAAMVNLAAFRARPYFDEAADLPAREAYYAGIHVGNPTSLRLALTEHLESTHERRPSYKPMRLLYPWVDLHPDETLHSIYSDKGFTPQELMEADAAVEAARIGRWQEFMLHESAPGREAVEAELALLEASLPFNCEHVVPQSWFNEKEPMRGDLHHLFACESTCNSFRGNIPYFDFPDFNEVVQHDCGRRDPGKFEPSNGKGPVARATLYFLLRYPGKIGDEARELQRTGLETLLNWHRDHPVGLYEQHRNAAIAEMQGNRNPLIDHPEWAEAIDFAGAWP
;
A
#
# COMPACT_ATOMS: atom_id res chain seq x y z
N MET A 1 37.70 20.58 -20.17
CA MET A 1 37.69 20.43 -18.70
C MET A 1 39.13 20.30 -18.25
N THR A 2 39.64 21.26 -17.51
CA THR A 2 41.01 21.22 -16.97
C THR A 2 41.04 20.39 -15.68
N VAL A 3 42.13 19.64 -15.49
CA VAL A 3 42.40 18.69 -14.39
C VAL A 3 42.31 19.32 -12.99
N GLU A 4 42.31 20.65 -12.88
CA GLU A 4 42.26 21.38 -11.61
C GLU A 4 40.87 21.44 -10.94
N GLN A 5 39.77 21.36 -11.69
CA GLN A 5 38.41 21.43 -11.12
C GLN A 5 37.91 20.09 -10.54
N LEU A 6 38.57 18.97 -10.83
CA LEU A 6 38.36 17.68 -10.18
C LEU A 6 39.01 17.60 -8.77
N SER A 7 39.71 18.64 -8.30
CA SER A 7 40.69 18.48 -7.21
C SER A 7 40.24 18.84 -5.78
N GLN A 8 39.04 19.41 -5.56
CA GLN A 8 38.57 19.80 -4.21
C GLN A 8 37.47 18.90 -3.65
N VAL A 9 36.46 18.56 -4.45
CA VAL A 9 35.38 17.63 -4.05
C VAL A 9 35.95 16.22 -3.83
N ASP A 10 36.83 15.76 -4.73
CA ASP A 10 37.53 14.48 -4.57
C ASP A 10 38.45 14.47 -3.34
N LYS A 11 39.04 15.61 -2.95
CA LYS A 11 39.88 15.68 -1.73
C LYS A 11 39.08 15.56 -0.45
N GLY A 12 37.96 16.29 -0.33
CA GLY A 12 37.11 16.23 0.86
C GLY A 12 36.52 14.83 1.08
N PHE A 13 36.06 14.20 0.00
CA PHE A 13 35.60 12.82 0.01
C PHE A 13 36.71 11.83 0.41
N LEU A 14 37.91 11.96 -0.18
CA LEU A 14 39.06 11.09 0.15
C LEU A 14 39.51 11.28 1.61
N GLU A 15 39.51 12.51 2.13
CA GLU A 15 39.80 12.80 3.54
C GLU A 15 38.79 12.13 4.47
N GLN A 16 37.49 12.24 4.19
CA GLN A 16 36.43 11.59 4.97
C GLN A 16 36.52 10.06 4.93
N MET A 17 36.76 9.49 3.75
CA MET A 17 36.96 8.05 3.57
C MET A 17 38.19 7.55 4.36
N GLU A 18 39.29 8.32 4.34
CA GLU A 18 40.48 8.00 5.13
C GLU A 18 40.21 8.09 6.64
N ASP A 19 39.49 9.12 7.09
CA ASP A 19 39.13 9.32 8.48
C ASP A 19 38.20 8.23 9.01
N ALA A 20 37.17 7.85 8.24
CA ALA A 20 36.30 6.73 8.56
C ALA A 20 37.10 5.42 8.62
N GLY A 21 38.00 5.21 7.65
CA GLY A 21 38.93 4.07 7.66
C GLY A 21 39.86 4.05 8.88
N ARG A 22 40.38 5.21 9.32
CA ARG A 22 41.21 5.35 10.53
C ARG A 22 40.42 5.04 11.79
N ARG A 23 39.22 5.59 11.94
CA ARG A 23 38.32 5.30 13.08
C ARG A 23 37.95 3.82 13.14
N TYR A 24 37.59 3.24 11.99
CA TYR A 24 37.27 1.83 11.89
C TYR A 24 38.46 0.94 12.27
N ALA A 25 39.66 1.22 11.74
CA ALA A 25 40.86 0.45 12.07
C ALA A 25 41.30 0.62 13.53
N GLY A 26 41.21 1.85 14.07
CA GLY A 26 41.61 2.17 15.45
C GLY A 26 40.77 1.46 16.52
N ARG A 27 39.57 1.00 16.16
CA ARG A 27 38.61 0.28 17.01
C ARG A 27 38.55 -1.23 16.75
N ALA A 28 39.52 -1.78 16.02
CA ALA A 28 39.48 -3.19 15.62
C ALA A 28 39.45 -4.15 16.81
N GLY A 29 40.26 -3.91 17.85
CA GLY A 29 40.29 -4.78 19.02
C GLY A 29 38.96 -4.81 19.78
N GLU A 30 38.35 -3.64 20.01
CA GLU A 30 37.06 -3.56 20.70
C GLU A 30 35.93 -4.12 19.86
N ARG A 31 35.89 -3.80 18.56
CA ARG A 31 34.87 -4.34 17.66
C ARG A 31 34.97 -5.85 17.49
N ASP A 32 36.17 -6.40 17.36
CA ASP A 32 36.35 -7.85 17.26
C ASP A 32 35.87 -8.53 18.56
N GLY A 33 36.14 -7.92 19.72
CA GLY A 33 35.59 -8.35 21.00
C GLY A 33 34.06 -8.26 21.09
N HIS A 34 33.46 -7.17 20.56
CA HIS A 34 32.01 -7.02 20.50
C HIS A 34 31.36 -8.06 19.57
N LEU A 35 31.94 -8.32 18.40
CA LEU A 35 31.45 -9.34 17.47
C LEU A 35 31.62 -10.76 18.03
N GLU A 36 32.71 -11.02 18.76
CA GLU A 36 32.91 -12.27 19.47
C GLU A 36 31.86 -12.46 20.57
N ALA A 37 31.60 -11.42 21.38
CA ALA A 37 30.55 -11.43 22.38
C ALA A 37 29.15 -11.63 21.76
N LEU A 38 28.84 -10.96 20.65
CA LEU A 38 27.59 -11.13 19.92
C LEU A 38 27.39 -12.57 19.43
N ASN A 39 28.46 -13.22 18.98
CA ASN A 39 28.43 -14.60 18.48
C ASN A 39 28.38 -15.64 19.62
N GLN A 40 29.01 -15.37 20.76
CA GLN A 40 29.11 -16.31 21.88
C GLN A 40 27.98 -16.17 22.91
N HIS A 41 27.50 -14.96 23.12
CA HIS A 41 26.65 -14.60 24.25
C HIS A 41 25.36 -13.88 23.84
N GLY A 42 25.21 -13.44 22.59
CA GLY A 42 24.01 -12.72 22.15
C GLY A 42 24.14 -11.20 22.27
N ILE A 43 23.03 -10.50 21.99
CA ILE A 43 23.01 -9.04 21.86
C ILE A 43 23.08 -8.32 23.20
N LEU A 44 22.55 -8.92 24.28
CA LEU A 44 22.57 -8.33 25.63
C LEU A 44 23.98 -8.12 26.18
N TYR A 45 24.96 -8.84 25.65
CA TYR A 45 26.35 -8.82 26.09
C TYR A 45 27.31 -8.23 25.05
N ALA A 46 26.79 -7.82 23.89
CA ALA A 46 27.59 -7.30 22.78
C ALA A 46 27.99 -5.82 22.97
N ASP A 47 27.39 -5.11 23.94
CA ASP A 47 27.63 -3.70 24.24
C ASP A 47 27.75 -3.46 25.75
N THR A 48 28.05 -2.23 26.14
CA THR A 48 28.08 -1.76 27.53
C THR A 48 26.73 -1.93 28.23
N GLN A 49 26.79 -2.39 29.48
CA GLN A 49 25.62 -2.63 30.32
C GLN A 49 24.70 -1.40 30.42
N GLU A 50 25.27 -0.20 30.53
CA GLU A 50 24.52 1.05 30.59
C GLU A 50 23.69 1.29 29.32
N ARG A 51 24.25 0.97 28.15
CA ARG A 51 23.56 1.17 26.87
C ARG A 51 22.46 0.14 26.67
N VAL A 52 22.74 -1.13 26.98
CA VAL A 52 21.73 -2.21 26.94
C VAL A 52 20.58 -1.91 27.91
N ASN A 53 20.88 -1.49 29.14
CA ASN A 53 19.87 -1.06 30.11
C ASN A 53 19.03 0.13 29.60
N SER A 54 19.68 1.11 28.97
CA SER A 54 18.99 2.26 28.38
C SER A 54 18.06 1.84 27.24
N ARG A 55 18.49 0.86 26.44
CA ARG A 55 17.69 0.29 25.34
C ARG A 55 16.49 -0.49 25.88
N LEU A 56 16.71 -1.39 26.84
CA LEU A 56 15.68 -2.17 27.51
C LEU A 56 14.62 -1.27 28.17
N SER A 57 15.06 -0.24 28.90
CA SER A 57 14.16 0.74 29.52
C SER A 57 13.34 1.50 28.48
N ARG A 58 13.92 1.78 27.30
CA ARG A 58 13.23 2.43 26.18
C ARG A 58 12.19 1.53 25.54
N LEU A 59 12.46 0.23 25.47
CA LEU A 59 11.52 -0.77 24.96
C LEU A 59 10.45 -1.12 25.98
N GLY A 60 10.68 -0.90 27.28
CA GLY A 60 9.78 -1.31 28.36
C GLY A 60 10.04 -2.74 28.86
N ILE A 61 11.23 -3.28 28.58
CA ILE A 61 11.65 -4.65 28.89
C ILE A 61 12.54 -4.63 30.14
N ASP A 62 12.33 -5.58 31.06
CA ASP A 62 13.25 -5.79 32.17
C ASP A 62 14.37 -6.80 31.82
N TRP A 63 15.47 -6.73 32.57
CA TRP A 63 16.65 -7.56 32.30
C TRP A 63 16.38 -9.07 32.40
N ALA A 64 15.43 -9.48 33.26
CA ALA A 64 15.11 -10.88 33.47
C ALA A 64 14.36 -11.47 32.27
N MET A 65 13.39 -10.72 31.73
CA MET A 65 12.65 -11.06 30.52
C MET A 65 13.57 -11.10 29.29
N ALA A 66 14.44 -10.09 29.14
CA ALA A 66 15.44 -10.05 28.08
C ALA A 66 16.38 -11.27 28.09
N THR A 67 16.87 -11.66 29.27
CA THR A 67 17.74 -12.82 29.42
C THR A 67 17.01 -14.14 29.13
N ALA A 68 15.73 -14.23 29.48
CA ALA A 68 14.90 -15.40 29.18
C ALA A 68 14.67 -15.57 27.66
N ILE A 69 14.50 -14.47 26.94
CA ILE A 69 14.37 -14.45 25.47
C ILE A 69 15.64 -14.98 24.80
N GLU A 70 16.82 -14.58 25.27
CA GLU A 70 18.11 -15.08 24.72
C GLU A 70 18.43 -16.55 25.09
N GLN A 71 17.94 -17.06 26.23
CA GLN A 71 18.28 -18.41 26.73
C GLN A 71 17.34 -19.53 26.25
N THR A 72 16.29 -19.20 25.50
CA THR A 72 15.34 -20.19 24.94
C THR A 72 15.93 -20.79 23.64
N PRO A 73 15.93 -22.13 23.42
CA PRO A 73 16.59 -22.74 22.26
C PRO A 73 15.91 -22.32 20.95
N ALA A 74 16.53 -21.39 20.20
CA ALA A 74 16.17 -20.90 18.85
C ALA A 74 14.72 -21.18 18.39
N THR A 75 13.77 -20.86 19.25
CA THR A 75 12.35 -20.75 18.93
C THR A 75 12.14 -19.30 18.54
N ALA A 76 11.60 -19.10 17.35
CA ALA A 76 11.29 -17.83 16.72
C ALA A 76 10.83 -16.74 17.72
N THR A 77 11.76 -15.89 18.14
CA THR A 77 11.48 -14.60 18.78
C THR A 77 11.23 -13.60 17.66
N THR A 78 10.13 -12.86 17.72
CA THR A 78 9.79 -11.84 16.72
C THR A 78 10.97 -10.88 16.55
N GLY A 79 11.24 -10.43 15.33
CA GLY A 79 12.42 -9.67 14.89
C GLY A 79 12.60 -8.30 15.54
N THR A 80 12.66 -8.29 16.85
CA THR A 80 13.16 -7.24 17.72
C THR A 80 14.41 -7.81 18.38
N SER A 81 15.43 -6.97 18.58
CA SER A 81 16.63 -7.35 19.33
C SER A 81 16.31 -7.91 20.72
N LEU A 82 15.19 -7.50 21.33
CA LEU A 82 14.71 -7.87 22.66
C LEU A 82 13.17 -7.74 22.64
N ASP A 83 12.43 -8.83 22.91
CA ASP A 83 10.95 -8.93 22.76
C ASP A 83 10.17 -8.53 24.05
N LEU A 84 8.89 -8.13 23.88
CA LEU A 84 7.88 -7.90 24.93
C LEU A 84 6.63 -8.76 24.66
N ASP A 85 6.25 -9.58 25.64
CA ASP A 85 5.06 -10.41 25.58
C ASP A 85 3.73 -9.63 25.59
N HIS A 86 2.74 -10.18 24.88
CA HIS A 86 1.44 -10.41 25.51
C HIS A 86 1.02 -11.89 25.35
N GLU A 87 1.11 -12.59 26.49
CA GLU A 87 0.43 -13.83 26.89
C GLU A 87 1.08 -15.21 26.57
N LEU A 88 2.12 -15.49 27.35
CA LEU A 88 2.53 -16.76 27.96
C LEU A 88 1.69 -18.05 27.71
N VAL A 89 2.37 -19.00 27.06
CA VAL A 89 2.51 -20.44 27.41
C VAL A 89 1.23 -21.30 27.51
N SER A 90 1.07 -22.21 26.53
CA SER A 90 0.75 -23.61 26.84
C SER A 90 1.61 -24.56 26.02
N THR A 91 2.40 -25.35 26.72
CA THR A 91 3.26 -26.42 26.22
C THR A 91 2.42 -27.66 25.94
N ASP A 92 2.51 -28.24 24.73
CA ASP A 92 2.79 -29.68 24.56
C ASP A 92 3.12 -30.05 23.11
N LEU A 93 4.44 -30.07 22.87
CA LEU A 93 5.25 -31.10 22.20
C LEU A 93 4.99 -31.49 20.73
N LEU A 94 6.00 -31.08 19.93
CA LEU A 94 6.83 -31.88 19.02
C LEU A 94 6.16 -32.48 17.78
N THR A 95 6.53 -31.95 16.61
CA THR A 95 7.22 -32.75 15.56
C THR A 95 7.81 -31.86 14.46
N LEU A 96 9.15 -31.84 14.41
CA LEU A 96 10.00 -31.81 13.21
C LEU A 96 9.72 -30.78 12.09
N GLU A 97 10.25 -29.55 12.19
CA GLU A 97 10.81 -28.84 11.02
C GLU A 97 12.10 -28.08 11.40
N ARG A 98 13.09 -28.11 10.51
CA ARG A 98 14.50 -27.79 10.78
C ARG A 98 14.77 -26.30 10.52
N PHE A 99 14.90 -25.50 11.59
CA PHE A 99 15.43 -24.14 11.50
C PHE A 99 16.93 -24.14 11.15
N MET A 100 17.33 -23.32 10.18
CA MET A 100 18.72 -22.96 9.92
C MET A 100 18.90 -21.45 10.11
N GLY A 101 19.23 -20.97 11.32
CA GLY A 101 19.71 -19.59 11.55
C GLY A 101 18.88 -18.71 12.51
N ARG A 102 19.14 -17.39 12.48
CA ARG A 102 18.43 -16.33 13.24
C ARG A 102 17.02 -16.09 12.66
N ASN A 103 16.05 -15.73 13.49
CA ASN A 103 14.66 -15.46 13.08
C ASN A 103 14.48 -14.00 12.64
N ASP A 104 14.14 -13.79 11.36
CA ASP A 104 13.97 -12.46 10.75
C ASP A 104 12.47 -12.07 10.56
N LEU A 105 11.54 -12.70 11.28
CA LEU A 105 10.10 -12.41 11.18
C LEU A 105 9.74 -11.07 11.84
N ILE A 106 9.30 -10.07 11.06
CA ILE A 106 8.85 -8.75 11.52
C ILE A 106 7.36 -8.55 11.19
N GLY A 107 6.61 -7.85 12.06
CA GLY A 107 5.20 -7.50 11.84
C GLY A 107 4.98 -6.63 10.60
N ILE A 108 3.77 -6.65 10.01
CA ILE A 108 3.46 -5.90 8.78
C ILE A 108 3.43 -4.38 8.99
N ASP A 109 3.11 -3.94 10.21
CA ASP A 109 3.12 -2.55 10.68
C ASP A 109 4.50 -1.90 10.52
N TYR A 110 5.57 -2.70 10.56
CA TYR A 110 6.92 -2.26 10.25
C TYR A 110 7.05 -1.68 8.84
N LEU A 111 6.43 -2.30 7.82
CA LEU A 111 6.47 -1.78 6.46
C LEU A 111 5.64 -0.51 6.30
N GLU A 112 4.51 -0.40 7.01
CA GLU A 112 3.69 0.81 7.03
C GLU A 112 4.46 1.99 7.66
N GLY A 113 5.12 1.76 8.80
CA GLY A 113 6.00 2.74 9.44
C GLY A 113 7.14 3.17 8.53
N GLY A 114 7.75 2.22 7.81
CA GLY A 114 8.82 2.49 6.84
C GLY A 114 8.34 3.33 5.66
N PHE A 115 7.14 3.05 5.15
CA PHE A 115 6.53 3.84 4.09
C PHE A 115 6.26 5.28 4.54
N LEU A 116 5.72 5.48 5.75
CA LEU A 116 5.52 6.81 6.32
C LEU A 116 6.85 7.57 6.50
N ALA A 117 7.89 6.90 6.99
CA ALA A 117 9.22 7.48 7.13
C ALA A 117 9.83 7.87 5.77
N ALA A 118 9.63 7.03 4.74
CA ALA A 118 10.17 7.24 3.39
C ALA A 118 9.67 8.53 2.73
N ARG A 119 8.45 8.98 3.05
CA ARG A 119 7.84 10.21 2.50
C ARG A 119 8.66 11.46 2.82
N SER A 120 9.32 11.47 3.99
CA SER A 120 10.12 12.59 4.47
C SER A 120 11.55 12.59 3.93
N VAL A 121 11.94 11.57 3.17
CA VAL A 121 13.26 11.46 2.55
C VAL A 121 13.18 11.91 1.10
N GLY A 122 14.14 12.68 0.62
CA GLY A 122 14.21 13.15 -0.76
C GLY A 122 15.63 13.18 -1.30
N ARG A 123 15.73 13.38 -2.62
CA ARG A 123 17.00 13.54 -3.32
C ARG A 123 17.37 15.01 -3.38
N ILE A 124 18.56 15.36 -2.91
CA ILE A 124 19.12 16.70 -3.05
C ILE A 124 19.89 16.76 -4.36
N THR A 125 19.64 17.82 -5.14
CA THR A 125 20.44 18.17 -6.31
C THR A 125 20.95 19.59 -6.18
N VAL A 126 22.25 19.78 -6.34
CA VAL A 126 22.88 21.10 -6.34
C VAL A 126 23.47 21.36 -7.72
N ARG A 127 23.11 22.50 -8.32
CA ARG A 127 23.60 22.88 -9.65
C ARG A 127 24.61 24.01 -9.52
N SER A 128 25.86 23.73 -9.85
CA SER A 128 26.95 24.70 -9.93
C SER A 128 27.38 24.89 -11.39
N PRO A 129 27.97 26.04 -11.77
CA PRO A 129 28.48 26.24 -13.12
C PRO A 129 29.59 25.23 -13.46
N GLY A 130 29.25 24.18 -14.22
CA GLY A 130 30.19 23.15 -14.69
C GLY A 130 30.25 21.87 -13.85
N SER A 131 29.49 21.77 -12.75
CA SER A 131 29.36 20.54 -11.95
C SER A 131 27.97 20.43 -11.30
N SER A 132 27.49 19.20 -11.12
CA SER A 132 26.29 18.91 -10.34
C SER A 132 26.60 17.75 -9.42
N HIS A 133 26.34 17.91 -8.12
CA HIS A 133 26.42 16.81 -7.16
C HIS A 133 25.05 16.52 -6.57
N GLN A 134 24.90 15.29 -6.09
CA GLN A 134 23.63 14.76 -5.59
C GLN A 134 23.87 14.13 -4.22
N GLY A 135 22.81 14.10 -3.42
CA GLY A 135 22.82 13.45 -2.12
C GLY A 135 21.42 13.10 -1.66
N THR A 136 21.32 12.54 -0.47
CA THR A 136 20.06 12.27 0.21
C THR A 136 19.85 13.31 1.31
N GLY A 137 18.60 13.70 1.55
CA GLY A 137 18.23 14.51 2.71
C GLY A 137 16.85 14.18 3.20
N PHE A 138 16.51 14.62 4.41
CA PHE A 138 15.20 14.33 5.00
C PHE A 138 14.69 15.44 5.91
N LEU A 139 13.36 15.57 5.99
CA LEU A 139 12.70 16.57 6.82
C LEU A 139 12.80 16.18 8.30
N VAL A 140 13.25 17.13 9.12
CA VAL A 140 13.44 16.94 10.58
C VAL A 140 12.49 17.80 11.41
N SER A 141 11.83 18.76 10.77
CA SER A 141 10.77 19.62 11.33
C SER A 141 9.84 20.06 10.19
N PRO A 142 8.69 20.71 10.48
CA PRO A 142 7.82 21.28 9.45
C PRO A 142 8.50 22.15 8.40
N SER A 143 9.64 22.79 8.71
CA SER A 143 10.34 23.67 7.74
C SER A 143 11.85 23.40 7.55
N LEU A 144 12.44 22.44 8.26
CA LEU A 144 13.89 22.16 8.20
C LEU A 144 14.19 20.77 7.64
N LEU A 145 15.23 20.71 6.81
CA LEU A 145 15.83 19.52 6.22
C LEU A 145 17.22 19.27 6.82
N MET A 146 17.62 18.01 6.96
CA MET A 146 18.96 17.58 7.32
C MET A 146 19.62 16.78 6.18
N THR A 147 20.93 16.97 6.01
CA THR A 147 21.83 16.21 5.11
C THR A 147 23.29 16.36 5.59
N ASN A 148 24.29 15.93 4.81
CA ASN A 148 25.71 16.11 5.16
C ASN A 148 26.26 17.50 4.80
N ASN A 149 27.35 17.91 5.47
CA ASN A 149 28.10 19.12 5.11
C ASN A 149 28.73 18.98 3.72
N HIS A 150 29.25 17.82 3.34
CA HIS A 150 29.80 17.64 2.00
C HIS A 150 28.74 17.62 0.89
N VAL A 151 27.45 17.42 1.23
CA VAL A 151 26.33 17.57 0.29
C VAL A 151 25.93 19.05 0.18
N LEU A 152 25.86 19.78 1.30
CA LEU A 152 25.56 21.21 1.34
C LEU A 152 26.59 21.93 2.23
N GLY A 153 27.69 22.39 1.64
CA GLY A 153 28.85 22.89 2.40
C GLY A 153 28.76 24.36 2.77
N SER A 154 27.95 25.12 2.05
CA SER A 154 27.78 26.56 2.24
C SER A 154 26.34 27.02 2.03
N ALA A 155 26.01 28.21 2.53
CA ALA A 155 24.71 28.82 2.30
C ALA A 155 24.49 29.12 0.81
N GLU A 156 25.55 29.45 0.08
CA GLU A 156 25.51 29.69 -1.37
C GLU A 156 25.17 28.41 -2.14
N GLU A 157 25.79 27.28 -1.79
CA GLU A 157 25.46 25.97 -2.37
C GLU A 157 24.04 25.54 -2.02
N ALA A 158 23.63 25.73 -0.77
CA ALA A 158 22.27 25.46 -0.34
C ALA A 158 21.25 26.30 -1.12
N ALA A 159 21.52 27.58 -1.37
CA ALA A 159 20.63 28.44 -2.15
C ALA A 159 20.44 27.94 -3.60
N ALA A 160 21.44 27.25 -4.16
CA ALA A 160 21.39 26.61 -5.47
C ALA A 160 20.78 25.19 -5.44
N GLY A 161 20.51 24.64 -4.25
CA GLY A 161 20.01 23.30 -4.03
C GLY A 161 18.49 23.18 -4.13
N VAL A 162 18.04 22.00 -4.58
CA VAL A 162 16.62 21.59 -4.60
C VAL A 162 16.52 20.21 -3.97
N ILE A 163 15.54 20.02 -3.08
CA ILE A 163 15.15 18.70 -2.56
C ILE A 163 13.95 18.19 -3.34
N GLU A 164 14.04 16.98 -3.87
CA GLU A 164 13.00 16.29 -4.63
C GLU A 164 12.44 15.12 -3.82
N PHE A 165 11.20 15.25 -3.36
CA PHE A 165 10.44 14.14 -2.77
C PHE A 165 9.72 13.34 -3.87
N ASN A 166 9.26 12.13 -3.55
CA ASN A 166 8.64 11.19 -4.50
C ASN A 166 9.51 10.81 -5.71
N PHE A 167 10.82 11.05 -5.68
CA PHE A 167 11.72 10.50 -6.69
C PHE A 167 11.91 8.99 -6.46
N GLN A 168 10.91 8.17 -6.80
CA GLN A 168 10.85 6.74 -6.52
C GLN A 168 9.98 6.00 -7.55
N ALA A 169 10.05 4.67 -7.58
CA ALA A 169 9.06 3.86 -8.30
C ALA A 169 7.74 3.80 -7.52
N GLY A 170 6.62 3.81 -8.24
CA GLY A 170 5.28 3.53 -7.75
C GLY A 170 5.03 2.03 -7.61
N LEU A 171 3.87 1.67 -7.06
CA LEU A 171 3.44 0.26 -6.88
C LEU A 171 3.30 -0.50 -8.21
N ASP A 172 3.15 0.24 -9.30
CA ASP A 172 3.10 -0.23 -10.69
C ASP A 172 4.48 -0.29 -11.37
N GLY A 173 5.56 -0.01 -10.62
CA GLY A 173 6.93 0.07 -11.13
C GLY A 173 7.24 1.33 -11.94
N GLN A 174 6.27 2.21 -12.18
CA GLN A 174 6.47 3.45 -12.93
C GLN A 174 7.07 4.54 -12.02
N PRO A 175 7.88 5.48 -12.53
CA PRO A 175 8.39 6.57 -11.71
C PRO A 175 7.24 7.50 -11.26
N LEU A 176 7.20 7.81 -9.96
CA LEU A 176 6.32 8.85 -9.44
C LEU A 176 6.77 10.24 -9.90
N VAL A 177 5.85 11.20 -9.93
CA VAL A 177 6.17 12.61 -10.22
C VAL A 177 6.95 13.21 -9.05
N PRO A 178 8.23 13.61 -9.25
CA PRO A 178 9.02 14.20 -8.19
C PRO A 178 8.50 15.59 -7.85
N VAL A 179 8.48 15.93 -6.57
CA VAL A 179 8.03 17.25 -6.09
C VAL A 179 9.22 18.00 -5.50
N GLY A 180 9.65 19.04 -6.21
CA GLY A 180 10.84 19.81 -5.89
C GLY A 180 10.56 21.06 -5.03
N PHE A 181 11.31 21.21 -3.93
CA PHE A 181 11.29 22.37 -3.05
C PHE A 181 12.64 23.09 -3.07
N GLN A 182 12.60 24.41 -3.03
CA GLN A 182 13.83 25.22 -2.98
C GLN A 182 14.32 25.27 -1.53
N LEU A 183 15.63 25.15 -1.34
CA LEU A 183 16.23 25.35 -0.01
C LEU A 183 16.35 26.85 0.27
N ASP A 184 16.12 27.22 1.53
CA ASP A 184 16.14 28.59 2.02
C ASP A 184 17.17 28.77 3.15
N PRO A 185 18.45 28.91 2.80
CA PRO A 185 19.51 29.14 3.77
C PRO A 185 19.47 30.53 4.41
N GLN A 186 18.66 31.47 3.89
CA GLN A 186 18.51 32.80 4.49
C GLN A 186 17.65 32.72 5.76
N SER A 187 16.61 31.88 5.75
CA SER A 187 15.78 31.64 6.93
C SER A 187 16.50 30.82 7.99
N PHE A 188 17.19 29.75 7.59
CA PHE A 188 17.98 28.92 8.49
C PHE A 188 19.06 28.15 7.74
N PHE A 189 20.31 28.26 8.19
CA PHE A 189 21.42 27.42 7.74
C PHE A 189 22.41 27.20 8.88
N VAL A 190 22.66 25.94 9.21
CA VAL A 190 23.65 25.50 10.18
C VAL A 190 24.41 24.34 9.56
N THR A 191 25.73 24.40 9.57
CA THR A 191 26.57 23.32 9.05
C THR A 191 27.77 23.08 9.96
N HIS A 192 28.21 21.83 10.06
CA HIS A 192 29.36 21.43 10.84
C HIS A 192 30.22 20.46 10.02
N ARG A 193 31.48 20.82 9.80
CA ARG A 193 32.40 20.04 8.97
C ARG A 193 32.82 18.72 9.63
N ASP A 194 33.21 18.76 10.91
CA ASP A 194 33.80 17.55 11.55
C ASP A 194 32.78 16.44 11.82
N LEU A 195 31.54 16.80 12.20
CA LEU A 195 30.40 15.89 12.31
C LEU A 195 29.63 15.73 10.99
N ASP A 196 30.11 16.35 9.92
CA ASP A 196 29.57 16.27 8.57
C ASP A 196 28.04 16.36 8.46
N PHE A 197 27.43 17.40 9.01
CA PHE A 197 25.99 17.64 8.88
C PHE A 197 25.67 19.07 8.47
N THR A 198 24.54 19.23 7.80
CA THR A 198 23.90 20.50 7.46
C THR A 198 22.41 20.43 7.77
N VAL A 199 21.89 21.48 8.39
CA VAL A 199 20.46 21.73 8.55
C VAL A 199 20.11 23.04 7.86
N VAL A 200 19.11 23.00 6.99
CA VAL A 200 18.70 24.14 6.16
C VAL A 200 17.18 24.26 6.11
N ALA A 201 16.66 25.49 6.02
CA ALA A 201 15.22 25.67 5.80
C ALA A 201 14.80 25.26 4.38
N VAL A 202 13.54 24.90 4.22
CA VAL A 202 12.94 24.52 2.94
C VAL A 202 11.71 25.39 2.69
N SER A 203 11.46 25.76 1.44
CA SER A 203 10.25 26.50 1.07
C SER A 203 8.99 25.74 1.49
N ASP A 204 8.00 26.47 2.03
CA ASP A 204 6.72 25.89 2.48
C ASP A 204 5.90 25.29 1.32
N ARG A 205 6.18 25.73 0.09
CA ARG A 205 5.56 25.28 -1.15
C ARG A 205 6.59 24.86 -2.19
N SER A 206 6.23 23.85 -2.98
CA SER A 206 6.99 23.41 -4.15
C SER A 206 6.84 24.42 -5.30
N ARG A 207 7.65 24.26 -6.35
CA ARG A 207 7.50 25.04 -7.60
C ARG A 207 6.12 24.91 -8.23
N ASP A 208 5.45 23.78 -8.00
CA ASP A 208 4.12 23.47 -8.52
C ASP A 208 3.00 23.74 -7.48
N GLY A 209 3.33 24.35 -6.33
CA GLY A 209 2.38 24.81 -5.32
C GLY A 209 2.00 23.77 -4.26
N GLN A 210 2.59 22.57 -4.26
CA GLN A 210 2.34 21.53 -3.27
C GLN A 210 2.89 21.94 -1.89
N PRO A 211 2.15 21.75 -0.78
CA PRO A 211 2.62 22.10 0.54
C PRO A 211 3.67 21.11 1.06
N LEU A 212 4.73 21.61 1.70
CA LEU A 212 5.80 20.79 2.28
C LEU A 212 5.27 19.80 3.33
N ALA A 213 4.23 20.21 4.07
CA ALA A 213 3.57 19.38 5.08
C ALA A 213 3.09 18.02 4.55
N ALA A 214 2.80 17.90 3.24
CA ALA A 214 2.38 16.65 2.61
C ALA A 214 3.44 15.52 2.68
N PHE A 215 4.69 15.84 3.01
CA PHE A 215 5.80 14.88 3.05
C PHE A 215 6.17 14.40 4.46
N GLY A 216 5.43 14.84 5.48
CA GLY A 216 5.69 14.45 6.87
C GLY A 216 7.01 15.00 7.41
N ARG A 217 7.53 14.39 8.48
CA ARG A 217 8.85 14.69 9.07
C ARG A 217 9.34 13.54 9.92
N LEU A 218 10.66 13.47 10.11
CA LEU A 218 11.35 12.51 10.97
C LEU A 218 11.84 13.22 12.25
N PRO A 219 11.15 13.03 13.39
CA PRO A 219 11.53 13.71 14.63
C PRO A 219 12.88 13.18 15.14
N LEU A 220 13.80 14.10 15.46
CA LEU A 220 15.11 13.75 16.01
C LEU A 220 15.05 13.72 17.53
N LYS A 221 15.51 12.61 18.12
CA LYS A 221 15.55 12.42 19.59
C LYS A 221 16.99 12.46 20.09
N GLU A 222 17.26 13.30 21.10
CA GLU A 222 18.58 13.38 21.76
C GLU A 222 18.81 12.22 22.74
N ALA A 223 17.72 11.61 23.24
CA ALA A 223 17.76 10.50 24.18
C ALA A 223 18.69 9.37 23.71
N GLN A 224 19.45 8.83 24.66
CA GLN A 224 20.34 7.68 24.45
C GLN A 224 19.54 6.36 24.39
N GLY A 225 20.22 5.26 24.04
CA GLY A 225 19.58 3.93 23.97
C GLY A 225 18.73 3.69 22.71
N LYS A 226 19.03 4.37 21.60
CA LYS A 226 18.35 4.18 20.31
C LYS A 226 19.00 3.12 19.41
N ALA A 227 20.25 2.77 19.72
CA ALA A 227 21.10 1.88 18.95
C ALA A 227 22.01 1.11 19.92
N VAL A 228 22.09 -0.20 19.73
CA VAL A 228 22.99 -1.12 20.45
C VAL A 228 23.72 -1.99 19.43
N ILE A 229 24.94 -2.41 19.74
CA ILE A 229 25.69 -3.34 18.89
C ILE A 229 24.89 -4.63 18.66
N GLY A 230 24.85 -5.10 17.41
CA GLY A 230 24.11 -6.29 17.00
C GLY A 230 22.67 -6.02 16.55
N GLU A 231 22.13 -4.81 16.74
CA GLU A 231 20.80 -4.47 16.21
C GLU A 231 20.84 -4.27 14.69
N LEU A 232 19.72 -4.54 14.02
CA LEU A 232 19.54 -4.20 12.62
C LEU A 232 19.19 -2.72 12.48
N VAL A 233 19.62 -2.11 11.38
CA VAL A 233 19.34 -0.71 11.04
C VAL A 233 18.87 -0.56 9.61
N ASN A 234 17.97 0.36 9.36
CA ASN A 234 17.32 0.50 8.06
C ASN A 234 17.70 1.83 7.42
N ILE A 235 17.94 1.84 6.11
CA ILE A 235 18.46 3.04 5.42
C ILE A 235 17.62 3.32 4.19
N ILE A 236 16.99 4.48 4.17
CA ILE A 236 16.20 4.98 3.04
C ILE A 236 17.03 6.03 2.30
N GLN A 237 17.36 5.78 1.04
CA GLN A 237 18.43 6.52 0.35
C GLN A 237 18.22 6.64 -1.16
N HIS A 238 19.02 7.49 -1.80
CA HIS A 238 19.12 7.64 -3.25
C HIS A 238 20.51 7.21 -3.76
N PRO A 239 20.80 5.90 -3.80
CA PRO A 239 22.09 5.40 -4.23
C PRO A 239 22.30 5.71 -5.72
N ASN A 240 23.51 6.09 -6.10
CA ASN A 240 23.89 6.72 -7.38
C ASN A 240 22.99 7.88 -7.84
N GLY A 241 22.21 8.49 -6.94
CA GLY A 241 21.17 9.46 -7.31
C GLY A 241 19.94 8.84 -7.98
N GLU A 242 19.79 7.52 -7.91
CA GLU A 242 18.68 6.73 -8.47
C GLU A 242 17.37 6.91 -7.67
N PRO A 243 16.24 6.40 -8.18
CA PRO A 243 14.99 6.35 -7.43
C PRO A 243 15.21 5.78 -6.03
N LYS A 244 14.42 6.27 -5.06
CA LYS A 244 14.54 5.92 -3.64
C LYS A 244 14.57 4.41 -3.44
N GLN A 245 15.54 3.94 -2.67
CA GLN A 245 15.75 2.55 -2.31
C GLN A 245 15.85 2.39 -0.79
N LEU A 246 15.64 1.18 -0.29
CA LEU A 246 15.67 0.84 1.13
C LEU A 246 16.60 -0.36 1.34
N ALA A 247 17.56 -0.22 2.25
CA ALA A 247 18.39 -1.33 2.74
C ALA A 247 17.73 -1.97 3.98
N LEU A 248 17.18 -3.19 3.80
CA LEU A 248 16.50 -3.98 4.85
C LEU A 248 17.23 -5.27 5.25
N ARG A 249 18.26 -5.67 4.50
CA ARG A 249 18.98 -6.94 4.68
C ARG A 249 20.47 -6.65 4.84
N ASP A 250 21.16 -7.51 5.59
CA ASP A 250 22.61 -7.42 5.88
C ASP A 250 23.02 -6.06 6.48
N ASN A 251 22.22 -5.59 7.44
CA ASN A 251 22.19 -4.20 7.88
C ASN A 251 22.46 -4.01 9.39
N GLN A 252 23.47 -4.70 9.95
CA GLN A 252 23.69 -4.81 11.40
C GLN A 252 24.69 -3.78 11.95
N ILE A 253 24.43 -3.24 13.15
CA ILE A 253 25.39 -2.41 13.89
C ILE A 253 26.56 -3.26 14.39
N VAL A 254 27.77 -2.85 14.04
CA VAL A 254 29.01 -3.54 14.42
C VAL A 254 29.83 -2.82 15.49
N ASP A 255 29.70 -1.49 15.62
CA ASP A 255 30.34 -0.73 16.71
C ASP A 255 29.60 0.60 16.96
N VAL A 256 29.68 1.12 18.17
CA VAL A 256 29.10 2.42 18.54
C VAL A 256 30.15 3.27 19.23
N LEU A 257 30.62 4.30 18.53
CA LEU A 257 31.62 5.27 18.99
C LEU A 257 30.92 6.45 19.69
N ASP A 258 31.72 7.38 20.23
CA ASP A 258 31.20 8.61 20.84
C ASP A 258 30.39 9.44 19.85
N ASP A 259 30.92 9.65 18.65
CA ASP A 259 30.31 10.50 17.63
C ASP A 259 29.65 9.72 16.49
N PHE A 260 30.04 8.46 16.30
CA PHE A 260 29.71 7.68 15.12
C PHE A 260 29.12 6.32 15.48
N VAL A 261 28.40 5.71 14.53
CA VAL A 261 27.97 4.31 14.55
C VAL A 261 28.54 3.62 13.32
N HIS A 262 29.13 2.44 13.51
CA HIS A 262 29.53 1.56 12.40
C HIS A 262 28.50 0.48 12.21
N TYR A 263 28.10 0.24 10.96
CA TYR A 263 27.12 -0.79 10.60
C TYR A 263 27.45 -1.39 9.23
N SER A 264 27.01 -2.62 8.97
CA SER A 264 26.96 -3.16 7.60
C SER A 264 25.68 -2.66 6.94
N ALA A 265 25.68 -2.40 5.62
CA ALA A 265 24.51 -2.20 4.78
C ALA A 265 24.96 -1.97 3.32
N ASP A 266 24.08 -2.24 2.36
CA ASP A 266 24.32 -1.83 0.97
C ASP A 266 24.11 -0.32 0.81
N THR A 267 25.17 0.40 0.43
CA THR A 267 25.15 1.84 0.13
C THR A 267 26.02 2.14 -1.08
N ALA A 268 25.65 3.16 -1.86
CA ALA A 268 26.45 3.64 -2.98
C ALA A 268 26.56 5.17 -2.97
N HIS A 269 27.35 5.74 -3.88
CA HIS A 269 27.47 7.19 -4.09
C HIS A 269 26.10 7.90 -4.04
N GLY A 270 25.93 9.07 -3.43
CA GLY A 270 24.61 9.73 -3.33
C GLY A 270 23.70 9.24 -2.17
N SER A 271 24.10 8.17 -1.47
CA SER A 271 23.50 7.78 -0.19
C SER A 271 23.83 8.75 0.95
N SER A 272 24.89 9.55 0.79
CA SER A 272 25.29 10.59 1.74
C SER A 272 24.13 11.46 2.16
N GLY A 273 23.89 11.53 3.47
CA GLY A 273 22.85 12.31 4.09
C GLY A 273 21.56 11.52 4.34
N ALA A 274 21.57 10.21 4.04
CA ALA A 274 20.45 9.32 4.34
C ALA A 274 20.26 9.13 5.86
N PRO A 275 19.00 9.09 6.33
CA PRO A 275 18.69 8.70 7.69
C PRO A 275 18.91 7.20 7.88
N VAL A 276 19.55 6.84 8.99
CA VAL A 276 19.69 5.46 9.48
C VAL A 276 18.68 5.27 10.61
N PHE A 277 17.84 4.25 10.50
CA PHE A 277 16.75 3.96 11.43
C PHE A 277 17.02 2.70 12.26
N ASN A 278 16.46 2.63 13.46
CA ASN A 278 16.21 1.35 14.14
C ASN A 278 14.84 0.75 13.71
N ASP A 279 14.46 -0.39 14.26
CA ASP A 279 13.20 -1.06 13.89
C ASP A 279 11.92 -0.32 14.33
N GLN A 280 12.04 0.66 15.24
CA GLN A 280 10.96 1.56 15.60
C GLN A 280 10.87 2.81 14.68
N TRP A 281 11.62 2.80 13.57
CA TRP A 281 11.74 3.93 12.63
C TRP A 281 12.22 5.23 13.28
N GLU A 282 13.02 5.13 14.36
CA GLU A 282 13.69 6.27 14.96
C GLU A 282 15.02 6.53 14.27
N VAL A 283 15.31 7.80 13.93
CA VAL A 283 16.62 8.15 13.34
C VAL A 283 17.71 8.01 14.39
N VAL A 284 18.60 7.04 14.18
CA VAL A 284 19.75 6.74 15.06
C VAL A 284 21.00 7.50 14.61
N ALA A 285 21.21 7.59 13.30
CA ALA A 285 22.38 8.21 12.70
C ALA A 285 22.08 8.87 11.34
N LEU A 286 23.00 9.74 10.91
CA LEU A 286 23.06 10.33 9.57
C LEU A 286 24.20 9.63 8.80
N HIS A 287 23.89 8.90 7.73
CA HIS A 287 24.91 8.25 6.91
C HIS A 287 25.82 9.30 6.26
N HIS A 288 27.14 9.13 6.33
CA HIS A 288 28.09 10.12 5.79
C HIS A 288 29.29 9.52 5.05
N ALA A 289 29.76 8.33 5.42
CA ALA A 289 30.93 7.71 4.78
C ALA A 289 30.94 6.19 4.92
N GLY A 290 31.75 5.53 4.07
CA GLY A 290 32.13 4.12 4.21
C GLY A 290 33.57 3.95 4.70
N ALA A 291 33.85 2.85 5.38
CA ALA A 291 35.20 2.41 5.73
C ALA A 291 35.71 1.41 4.69
N PRO A 292 36.71 1.77 3.86
CA PRO A 292 37.18 0.88 2.80
C PRO A 292 38.04 -0.25 3.35
N ARG A 293 38.00 -1.42 2.71
CA ARG A 293 38.96 -2.49 2.94
C ARG A 293 40.33 -2.05 2.45
N LYS A 294 41.35 -2.32 3.26
CA LYS A 294 42.75 -2.02 2.94
C LYS A 294 43.60 -3.30 2.93
N ASP A 295 44.62 -3.32 2.08
CA ASP A 295 45.65 -4.35 2.10
C ASP A 295 46.61 -4.19 3.30
N ARG A 296 47.59 -5.09 3.39
CA ARG A 296 48.60 -5.07 4.47
C ARG A 296 49.50 -3.82 4.43
N ASP A 297 49.60 -3.17 3.28
CA ASP A 297 50.41 -1.97 3.06
C ASP A 297 49.58 -0.68 3.26
N GLY A 298 48.29 -0.81 3.63
CA GLY A 298 47.38 0.30 3.89
C GLY A 298 46.73 0.90 2.64
N ASN A 299 46.87 0.28 1.46
CA ASN A 299 46.21 0.74 0.24
C ASN A 299 44.76 0.27 0.21
N VAL A 300 43.86 1.13 -0.28
CA VAL A 300 42.45 0.78 -0.50
C VAL A 300 42.33 -0.30 -1.58
N LEU A 301 41.47 -1.29 -1.34
CA LEU A 301 41.17 -2.36 -2.28
C LEU A 301 39.93 -2.06 -3.11
N ALA A 302 39.94 -2.53 -4.34
CA ALA A 302 38.78 -2.59 -5.20
C ALA A 302 38.03 -3.92 -4.99
N VAL A 303 36.77 -4.00 -5.42
CA VAL A 303 35.90 -5.20 -5.27
C VAL A 303 36.51 -6.46 -5.89
N ASP A 304 37.39 -6.31 -6.89
CA ASP A 304 38.12 -7.42 -7.52
C ASP A 304 39.41 -7.83 -6.77
N GLY A 305 39.67 -7.24 -5.60
CA GLY A 305 40.84 -7.49 -4.77
C GLY A 305 42.12 -6.77 -5.22
N THR A 306 42.07 -5.95 -6.27
CA THR A 306 43.22 -5.13 -6.71
C THR A 306 43.32 -3.82 -5.93
N ARG A 307 44.45 -3.11 -6.04
CA ARG A 307 44.58 -1.78 -5.46
C ARG A 307 43.66 -0.79 -6.18
N TRP A 308 42.76 -0.16 -5.43
CA TRP A 308 41.89 0.88 -5.95
C TRP A 308 42.67 2.17 -6.24
N LEU A 309 42.34 2.80 -7.37
CA LEU A 309 42.83 4.12 -7.77
C LEU A 309 41.63 5.05 -7.94
N PRO A 310 41.73 6.36 -7.61
CA PRO A 310 40.62 7.30 -7.77
C PRO A 310 39.98 7.32 -9.17
N SER A 311 40.77 7.07 -10.21
CA SER A 311 40.28 6.98 -11.59
C SER A 311 39.33 5.80 -11.87
N MET A 312 39.26 4.80 -10.98
CA MET A 312 38.37 3.64 -11.11
C MET A 312 36.93 3.95 -10.69
N GLY A 313 36.71 5.07 -10.00
CA GLY A 313 35.40 5.43 -9.45
C GLY A 313 35.07 4.72 -8.14
N GLU A 314 34.22 5.36 -7.34
CA GLU A 314 33.84 4.93 -5.99
C GLU A 314 33.14 3.56 -5.97
N HIS A 315 32.29 3.28 -6.95
CA HIS A 315 31.56 2.00 -7.10
C HIS A 315 32.48 0.77 -7.19
N ARG A 316 33.79 0.95 -7.38
CA ARG A 316 34.79 -0.12 -7.38
C ARG A 316 35.46 -0.33 -6.03
N VAL A 317 35.23 0.49 -5.03
CA VAL A 317 35.83 0.35 -3.69
C VAL A 317 35.21 -0.86 -2.98
N ASP A 318 36.05 -1.72 -2.40
CA ASP A 318 35.60 -2.79 -1.50
C ASP A 318 35.33 -2.18 -0.11
N TRP A 319 34.05 -2.00 0.21
CA TRP A 319 33.63 -1.42 1.50
C TRP A 319 33.55 -2.49 2.58
N LYS A 320 34.13 -2.18 3.75
CA LYS A 320 34.13 -3.11 4.90
C LYS A 320 32.99 -2.82 5.89
N ALA A 321 32.60 -1.55 6.02
CA ALA A 321 31.48 -1.11 6.85
C ALA A 321 31.07 0.30 6.44
N ASN A 322 29.88 0.71 6.86
CA ASN A 322 29.38 2.08 6.78
C ASN A 322 29.54 2.79 8.12
N GLU A 323 29.61 4.11 8.05
CA GLU A 323 29.67 5.00 9.20
C GLU A 323 28.54 6.04 9.12
N GLY A 324 27.86 6.24 10.24
CA GLY A 324 26.86 7.28 10.40
C GLY A 324 27.13 8.13 11.63
N VAL A 325 26.86 9.43 11.54
CA VAL A 325 27.02 10.39 12.64
C VAL A 325 25.82 10.26 13.57
N ARG A 326 26.06 10.14 14.89
CA ARG A 326 24.99 9.93 15.87
C ARG A 326 24.08 11.16 15.97
N VAL A 327 22.77 10.96 15.83
CA VAL A 327 21.77 12.04 15.93
C VAL A 327 21.83 12.78 17.27
N SER A 328 22.15 12.08 18.37
CA SER A 328 22.30 12.72 19.69
C SER A 328 23.42 13.75 19.72
N ARG A 329 24.50 13.53 18.96
CA ARG A 329 25.64 14.47 18.87
C ARG A 329 25.32 15.64 17.97
N ILE A 330 24.65 15.38 16.85
CA ILE A 330 24.14 16.42 15.96
C ILE A 330 23.23 17.39 16.72
N LEU A 331 22.24 16.87 17.48
CA LEU A 331 21.34 17.72 18.27
C LEU A 331 22.06 18.52 19.35
N GLY A 332 22.97 17.88 20.10
CA GLY A 332 23.79 18.56 21.10
C GLY A 332 24.66 19.67 20.50
N MET A 333 25.12 19.50 19.26
CA MET A 333 25.87 20.52 18.53
C MET A 333 24.96 21.65 18.03
N ILE A 334 23.79 21.34 17.46
CA ILE A 334 22.80 22.33 16.98
C ILE A 334 22.37 23.29 18.11
N GLN A 335 22.23 22.77 19.33
CA GLN A 335 21.89 23.58 20.51
C GLN A 335 22.96 24.65 20.83
N GLN A 336 24.23 24.38 20.51
CA GLN A 336 25.36 25.27 20.80
C GLN A 336 25.53 26.40 19.77
N PHE A 337 24.89 26.32 18.59
CA PHE A 337 24.99 27.38 17.60
C PHE A 337 24.35 28.69 18.10
N PRO A 338 25.04 29.83 17.97
CA PRO A 338 24.54 31.13 18.40
C PRO A 338 23.50 31.67 17.39
N LEU A 339 22.26 31.21 17.51
CA LEU A 339 21.13 31.63 16.68
C LEU A 339 20.26 32.67 17.39
N SER A 340 19.70 33.60 16.62
CA SER A 340 18.81 34.66 17.12
C SER A 340 17.60 34.86 16.19
N GLY A 341 16.53 35.48 16.71
CA GLY A 341 15.34 35.82 15.92
C GLY A 341 14.63 34.59 15.35
N GLY A 342 14.22 34.67 14.07
CA GLY A 342 13.53 33.58 13.38
C GLY A 342 14.31 32.26 13.36
N ALA A 343 15.63 32.31 13.21
CA ALA A 343 16.46 31.10 13.21
C ALA A 343 16.45 30.40 14.59
N ALA A 344 16.37 31.14 15.69
CA ALA A 344 16.24 30.55 17.02
C ALA A 344 14.87 29.87 17.22
N ALA A 345 13.80 30.42 16.63
CA ALA A 345 12.47 29.80 16.65
C ALA A 345 12.44 28.50 15.85
N LEU A 346 13.06 28.47 14.67
CA LEU A 346 13.19 27.27 13.84
C LEU A 346 14.03 26.17 14.51
N ARG A 347 15.10 26.55 15.25
CA ARG A 347 15.81 25.59 16.12
C ARG A 347 14.88 25.03 17.21
N ALA A 348 14.07 25.87 17.84
CA ALA A 348 13.13 25.42 18.86
C ALA A 348 12.07 24.47 18.28
N GLU A 349 11.60 24.73 17.05
CA GLU A 349 10.70 23.85 16.30
C GLU A 349 11.31 22.47 16.08
N LEU A 350 12.57 22.39 15.65
CA LEU A 350 13.31 21.13 15.51
C LEU A 350 13.35 20.33 16.82
N ILE A 351 13.66 20.99 17.94
CA ILE A 351 13.75 20.34 19.25
C ILE A 351 12.36 19.88 19.72
N ALA A 352 11.34 20.71 19.54
CA ALA A 352 9.96 20.39 19.92
C ALA A 352 9.41 19.21 19.10
N ALA A 353 9.74 19.14 17.80
CA ALA A 353 9.37 18.02 16.94
C ALA A 353 9.88 16.68 17.49
N GLY A 354 11.04 16.65 18.17
CA GLY A 354 11.61 15.46 18.80
C GLY A 354 10.76 14.83 19.92
N SER A 355 9.74 15.53 20.43
CA SER A 355 8.88 15.05 21.53
C SER A 355 7.66 14.23 21.07
N SER A 356 7.36 14.15 19.76
CA SER A 356 6.28 13.31 19.23
C SER A 356 6.74 11.86 19.01
N LEU A 357 5.91 10.88 19.40
CA LEU A 357 6.30 9.46 19.45
C LEU A 357 6.32 8.74 18.09
N HIS A 358 5.70 9.28 17.03
CA HIS A 358 5.60 8.62 15.72
C HIS A 358 5.78 9.59 14.54
N PRO A 359 6.16 9.09 13.34
CA PRO A 359 5.99 9.84 12.09
C PRO A 359 4.55 10.35 11.99
N VAL A 360 4.37 11.65 11.76
CA VAL A 360 3.02 12.22 11.70
C VAL A 360 2.35 11.78 10.40
N GLU A 361 1.20 11.13 10.52
CA GLU A 361 0.36 10.72 9.41
C GLU A 361 -0.17 11.96 8.66
N VAL A 362 0.14 12.06 7.36
CA VAL A 362 -0.36 13.15 6.49
C VAL A 362 -0.93 12.56 5.20
N PRO A 363 -2.12 13.00 4.75
CA PRO A 363 -2.72 12.53 3.50
C PRO A 363 -1.78 12.72 2.29
N PRO A 364 -1.86 11.85 1.27
CA PRO A 364 -1.03 11.94 0.06
C PRO A 364 -1.26 13.25 -0.71
N PRO A 365 -0.24 13.81 -1.36
CA PRO A 365 -0.40 14.98 -2.22
C PRO A 365 -1.39 14.69 -3.35
N SER A 366 -2.34 15.61 -3.58
CA SER A 366 -3.34 15.46 -4.65
C SER A 366 -2.67 15.41 -6.03
N ALA A 367 -3.01 14.38 -6.81
CA ALA A 367 -2.57 14.23 -8.20
C ALA A 367 -2.97 15.46 -9.02
N LEU A 368 -1.99 16.14 -9.60
CA LEU A 368 -2.21 17.23 -10.55
C LEU A 368 -2.91 16.66 -11.79
N THR A 369 -4.15 17.08 -12.00
CA THR A 369 -4.89 16.89 -13.25
C THR A 369 -4.09 17.46 -14.43
N ASN A 370 -3.97 16.66 -15.49
CA ASN A 370 -3.42 16.97 -16.81
C ASN A 370 -3.41 18.47 -17.18
N ARG A 371 -2.21 19.06 -17.26
CA ARG A 371 -1.98 20.26 -18.07
C ARG A 371 -1.78 19.81 -19.52
N THR A 372 -2.81 19.98 -20.35
CA THR A 372 -2.67 19.89 -21.80
C THR A 372 -2.19 21.22 -22.38
N ASN A 373 -1.20 21.09 -23.27
CA ASN A 373 -0.75 22.01 -24.31
C ASN A 373 -0.06 23.32 -23.90
N GLY A 374 1.26 23.32 -24.08
CA GLY A 374 2.05 24.52 -24.22
C GLY A 374 1.76 25.27 -25.53
N ALA A 375 1.98 26.58 -25.48
CA ALA A 375 2.42 27.35 -26.62
C ALA A 375 3.54 28.29 -26.14
N ALA A 376 4.71 28.17 -26.76
CA ALA A 376 5.85 29.07 -26.57
C ALA A 376 5.53 30.48 -27.12
N PRO A 377 6.28 31.53 -26.70
CA PRO A 377 5.85 32.93 -26.84
C PRO A 377 6.40 33.67 -28.09
N ARG A 378 5.84 34.87 -28.31
CA ARG A 378 6.21 36.01 -29.20
C ARG A 378 5.42 36.05 -30.52
N SER A 379 4.88 37.16 -31.03
CA SER A 379 5.25 38.59 -30.96
C SER A 379 4.02 39.51 -31.22
N ALA A 380 4.17 40.79 -30.89
CA ALA A 380 3.20 41.89 -30.97
C ALA A 380 2.77 42.32 -32.39
N THR A 381 1.55 42.88 -32.52
CA THR A 381 1.21 44.14 -33.23
C THR A 381 -0.25 44.55 -33.00
N MET A 382 -0.49 45.88 -33.00
CA MET A 382 -1.76 46.59 -32.78
C MET A 382 -2.72 46.61 -34.00
N ASP A 383 -3.97 46.97 -33.67
CA ASP A 383 -5.00 47.68 -34.45
C ASP A 383 -5.73 47.01 -35.63
N GLY A 384 -7.06 47.18 -35.63
CA GLY A 384 -7.87 47.13 -36.86
C GLY A 384 -9.25 46.49 -36.71
N SER A 385 -10.29 47.32 -36.68
CA SER A 385 -11.72 47.02 -36.80
C SER A 385 -12.11 46.13 -37.98
N GLY A 386 -13.10 45.24 -37.81
CA GLY A 386 -13.77 44.54 -38.91
C GLY A 386 -14.95 43.67 -38.45
N GLU A 387 -16.13 44.02 -38.95
CA GLU A 387 -17.46 43.49 -38.62
C GLU A 387 -17.79 42.11 -39.25
N GLN A 388 -18.70 41.38 -38.57
CA GLN A 388 -19.74 40.45 -39.08
C GLN A 388 -19.37 39.06 -39.66
N HIS A 389 -19.76 37.98 -38.96
CA HIS A 389 -20.97 37.19 -39.26
C HIS A 389 -21.18 36.06 -38.23
N ALA A 390 -22.35 36.05 -37.58
CA ALA A 390 -22.85 34.97 -36.72
C ALA A 390 -23.34 33.78 -37.57
N THR A 391 -23.28 32.52 -37.11
CA THR A 391 -24.37 31.85 -36.35
C THR A 391 -23.85 30.44 -35.99
N THR A 392 -23.81 29.98 -34.74
CA THR A 392 -24.93 29.48 -33.93
C THR A 392 -24.42 29.30 -32.49
N GLY A 393 -25.10 29.92 -31.52
CA GLY A 393 -24.61 30.04 -30.15
C GLY A 393 -25.43 29.22 -29.14
N SER A 394 -24.73 28.43 -28.32
CA SER A 394 -25.11 28.27 -26.92
C SER A 394 -23.93 28.76 -26.08
N VAL A 395 -24.15 29.78 -25.25
CA VAL A 395 -23.18 30.26 -24.26
C VAL A 395 -23.76 29.92 -22.89
N ARG A 396 -23.05 29.09 -22.12
CA ARG A 396 -23.39 28.79 -20.72
C ARG A 396 -22.50 29.65 -19.83
N TRP A 397 -23.09 30.66 -19.18
CA TRP A 397 -22.46 31.36 -18.06
C TRP A 397 -22.79 30.65 -16.75
N SER A 398 -21.77 30.45 -15.91
CA SER A 398 -21.98 30.13 -14.49
C SER A 398 -21.90 31.43 -13.70
N VAL A 399 -23.03 31.85 -13.12
CA VAL A 399 -23.08 32.96 -12.16
C VAL A 399 -23.02 32.34 -10.76
N PRO A 400 -22.04 32.68 -9.90
CA PRO A 400 -22.06 32.23 -8.52
C PRO A 400 -23.19 32.95 -7.76
N LEU A 401 -24.23 32.21 -7.37
CA LEU A 401 -25.27 32.68 -6.47
C LEU A 401 -24.79 32.56 -5.02
N HIS A 402 -24.74 33.68 -4.30
CA HIS A 402 -24.59 33.69 -2.84
C HIS A 402 -25.96 33.90 -2.20
N ILE A 403 -26.50 32.86 -1.55
CA ILE A 403 -27.69 32.98 -0.71
C ILE A 403 -27.21 33.17 0.73
N SER A 404 -27.56 34.31 1.33
CA SER A 404 -27.35 34.57 2.76
C SER A 404 -28.72 34.60 3.43
N VAL A 405 -28.99 33.64 4.33
CA VAL A 405 -30.21 33.62 5.13
C VAL A 405 -29.90 34.21 6.50
N SER A 406 -30.57 35.32 6.83
CA SER A 406 -30.52 35.96 8.15
C SER A 406 -31.90 35.80 8.79
N LEU A 407 -31.97 35.20 9.98
CA LEU A 407 -33.20 35.15 10.78
C LEU A 407 -33.18 36.32 11.78
N GLY A 408 -34.19 37.18 11.68
CA GLY A 408 -34.47 38.31 12.56
C GLY A 408 -35.99 38.56 12.69
N PRO A 409 -36.44 39.35 13.67
CA PRO A 409 -37.43 38.94 14.68
C PRO A 409 -38.91 39.19 14.35
N ASP A 410 -39.77 38.56 15.17
CA ASP A 410 -41.24 38.64 15.21
C ASP A 410 -41.84 40.06 15.23
N VAL A 411 -42.97 40.23 14.53
CA VAL A 411 -44.10 41.06 14.95
C VAL A 411 -45.40 40.41 14.45
N GLY A 412 -46.28 40.00 15.38
CA GLY A 412 -47.57 39.36 15.10
C GLY A 412 -48.77 40.31 15.03
N ALA A 413 -49.97 39.72 14.88
CA ALA A 413 -51.22 40.13 15.52
C ALA A 413 -52.34 39.11 15.17
N ASP A 414 -52.82 38.40 16.21
CA ASP A 414 -54.18 38.03 16.64
C ASP A 414 -55.22 37.47 15.63
N VAL A 415 -56.09 36.49 15.98
CA VAL A 415 -56.99 36.45 17.15
C VAL A 415 -57.42 35.01 17.56
N HIS A 416 -57.55 34.81 18.89
CA HIS A 416 -58.23 33.81 19.76
C HIS A 416 -59.28 32.81 19.17
N ALA A 417 -59.61 31.65 19.77
CA ALA A 417 -59.66 31.22 21.18
C ALA A 417 -59.77 29.68 21.29
N GLY A 418 -59.42 29.12 22.46
CA GLY A 418 -59.93 27.80 22.89
C GLY A 418 -58.94 26.96 23.69
N ALA A 419 -58.90 27.16 25.01
CA ALA A 419 -58.15 26.36 25.97
C ALA A 419 -58.86 25.03 26.26
N ASP A 420 -58.10 23.95 26.47
CA ASP A 420 -58.30 23.11 27.65
C ASP A 420 -57.08 22.22 27.98
N ALA A 421 -56.89 22.02 29.27
CA ALA A 421 -55.75 21.36 29.91
C ALA A 421 -55.83 19.82 29.85
N LEU A 422 -54.70 19.13 30.00
CA LEU A 422 -54.52 18.00 30.95
C LEU A 422 -53.07 17.46 30.98
N GLN A 423 -52.75 16.94 32.15
CA GLN A 423 -51.46 16.61 32.78
C GLN A 423 -50.69 15.39 32.22
N PRO A 424 -49.43 15.18 32.67
CA PRO A 424 -48.53 14.13 32.18
C PRO A 424 -48.70 12.78 32.91
N ARG A 425 -48.47 11.68 32.17
CA ARG A 425 -48.24 10.30 32.65
C ARG A 425 -47.45 9.56 31.56
N ALA A 426 -46.62 8.56 31.79
CA ALA A 426 -45.81 8.08 32.91
C ALA A 426 -44.87 7.07 32.25
N GLU A 427 -43.60 7.05 32.64
CA GLU A 427 -42.59 6.09 32.19
C GLU A 427 -42.90 4.66 32.65
N SER A 428 -42.57 3.68 31.81
CA SER A 428 -42.31 2.27 32.13
C SER A 428 -41.75 1.54 30.89
N PRO A 429 -40.94 0.49 31.03
CA PRO A 429 -39.53 0.60 31.34
C PRO A 429 -38.66 -0.02 30.21
N ALA A 430 -37.38 0.29 30.26
CA ALA A 430 -36.33 -0.25 29.39
C ALA A 430 -36.36 -1.79 29.35
N ALA A 431 -36.49 -2.34 28.14
CA ALA A 431 -36.04 -3.70 27.85
C ALA A 431 -34.51 -3.67 27.74
N GLY A 432 -33.85 -4.47 28.59
CA GLY A 432 -32.40 -4.61 28.61
C GLY A 432 -31.83 -5.14 27.29
N PRO A 433 -30.51 -5.00 27.06
CA PRO A 433 -29.89 -5.42 25.82
C PRO A 433 -30.03 -6.94 25.70
N ALA A 434 -30.77 -7.40 24.69
CA ALA A 434 -30.69 -8.77 24.24
C ALA A 434 -29.23 -9.03 23.85
N GLN A 435 -28.59 -9.98 24.55
CA GLN A 435 -27.28 -10.50 24.20
C GLN A 435 -27.34 -10.96 22.74
N ARG A 436 -26.66 -10.23 21.84
CA ARG A 436 -26.36 -10.71 20.51
C ARG A 436 -25.55 -12.00 20.67
N ALA A 437 -26.14 -13.12 20.26
CA ALA A 437 -25.36 -14.32 19.96
C ALA A 437 -24.30 -13.91 18.93
N THR A 438 -23.03 -14.12 19.28
CA THR A 438 -21.87 -13.85 18.44
C THR A 438 -21.88 -14.81 17.26
N THR A 439 -22.37 -14.37 16.11
CA THR A 439 -22.09 -15.01 14.82
C THR A 439 -20.60 -14.81 14.52
N PRO A 440 -19.82 -15.87 14.21
CA PRO A 440 -18.45 -15.72 13.79
C PRO A 440 -18.43 -14.95 12.46
N SER A 441 -17.80 -13.77 12.45
CA SER A 441 -17.49 -13.04 11.22
C SER A 441 -16.61 -13.89 10.30
N TYR A 442 -16.59 -13.57 9.00
CA TYR A 442 -15.55 -14.02 8.07
C TYR A 442 -14.22 -14.08 8.82
N VAL A 443 -13.68 -15.30 8.96
CA VAL A 443 -12.34 -15.48 9.50
C VAL A 443 -11.40 -15.00 8.40
N GLY A 444 -11.20 -13.67 8.34
CA GLY A 444 -9.86 -13.20 8.05
C GLY A 444 -8.98 -13.94 9.05
N LEU A 445 -7.97 -14.66 8.53
CA LEU A 445 -7.04 -15.50 9.29
C LEU A 445 -7.04 -15.13 10.77
N PRO A 446 -7.27 -16.08 11.72
CA PRO A 446 -6.98 -15.81 13.11
C PRO A 446 -5.59 -15.18 13.16
N ALA A 447 -5.45 -14.07 13.89
CA ALA A 447 -4.12 -13.56 14.21
C ALA A 447 -3.32 -14.75 14.78
N GLY A 448 -2.34 -15.25 14.02
CA GLY A 448 -1.53 -16.40 14.44
C GLY A 448 -1.74 -17.75 13.76
N ILE A 449 -2.27 -17.86 12.53
CA ILE A 449 -1.85 -18.99 11.69
C ILE A 449 -0.47 -18.65 11.14
N GLY A 450 0.54 -19.18 11.82
CA GLY A 450 1.94 -19.03 11.48
C GLY A 450 2.19 -19.31 10.00
N SER A 451 3.01 -18.46 9.39
CA SER A 451 3.61 -18.70 8.09
C SER A 451 4.13 -20.13 8.03
N ILE A 452 3.56 -20.95 7.14
CA ILE A 452 4.15 -22.22 6.78
C ILE A 452 5.48 -21.91 6.07
N ASP A 453 6.57 -22.47 6.58
CA ASP A 453 7.95 -22.24 6.15
C ASP A 453 8.15 -22.35 4.63
N GLY A 454 8.86 -21.38 4.03
CA GLY A 454 9.40 -21.48 2.66
C GLY A 454 8.36 -21.60 1.53
N GLN A 455 7.07 -21.39 1.80
CA GLN A 455 6.02 -21.54 0.81
C GLN A 455 5.84 -20.29 -0.06
N SER A 456 5.70 -20.50 -1.38
CA SER A 456 5.41 -19.44 -2.35
C SER A 456 4.14 -18.65 -1.98
N PRO A 457 3.96 -17.40 -2.45
CA PRO A 457 2.71 -16.65 -2.22
C PRO A 457 1.44 -17.44 -2.55
N ALA A 458 1.46 -18.20 -3.65
CA ALA A 458 0.37 -19.08 -4.05
C ALA A 458 0.10 -20.21 -3.03
N ALA A 459 1.15 -20.80 -2.45
CA ALA A 459 1.02 -21.85 -1.44
C ALA A 459 0.48 -21.31 -0.10
N ARG A 460 0.84 -20.08 0.27
CA ARG A 460 0.24 -19.39 1.45
C ARG A 460 -1.24 -19.09 1.24
N ASP A 461 -1.61 -18.58 0.07
CA ASP A 461 -3.01 -18.31 -0.25
C ASP A 461 -3.85 -19.62 -0.32
N LEU A 462 -3.28 -20.71 -0.83
CA LEU A 462 -3.89 -22.05 -0.80
C LEU A 462 -4.09 -22.55 0.64
N ALA A 463 -3.07 -22.45 1.49
CA ALA A 463 -3.17 -22.85 2.89
C ALA A 463 -4.26 -22.07 3.64
N ALA A 464 -4.33 -20.74 3.44
CA ALA A 464 -5.39 -19.91 4.00
C ALA A 464 -6.78 -20.31 3.49
N ALA A 465 -6.91 -20.63 2.21
CA ALA A 465 -8.15 -21.10 1.61
C ALA A 465 -8.59 -22.46 2.18
N MET A 466 -7.65 -23.39 2.44
CA MET A 466 -7.94 -24.67 3.09
C MET A 466 -8.39 -24.51 4.54
N VAL A 467 -7.79 -23.59 5.29
CA VAL A 467 -8.24 -23.25 6.65
C VAL A 467 -9.67 -22.71 6.61
N ASN A 468 -9.95 -21.79 5.69
CA ASN A 468 -11.28 -21.24 5.51
C ASN A 468 -12.29 -22.34 5.20
N LEU A 469 -12.00 -23.21 4.24
CA LEU A 469 -12.87 -24.34 3.89
C LEU A 469 -13.17 -25.22 5.11
N ALA A 470 -12.16 -25.55 5.93
CA ALA A 470 -12.35 -26.34 7.13
C ALA A 470 -13.21 -25.62 8.18
N ALA A 471 -12.97 -24.32 8.40
CA ALA A 471 -13.73 -23.51 9.35
C ALA A 471 -15.19 -23.35 8.91
N PHE A 472 -15.44 -23.16 7.62
CA PHE A 472 -16.78 -23.00 7.06
C PHE A 472 -17.59 -24.29 7.07
N ARG A 473 -16.96 -25.44 6.80
CA ARG A 473 -17.62 -26.76 6.95
C ARG A 473 -18.11 -27.06 8.36
N ALA A 474 -17.58 -26.39 9.38
CA ALA A 474 -18.05 -26.53 10.75
C ALA A 474 -19.33 -25.70 11.05
N ARG A 475 -19.75 -24.82 10.14
CA ARG A 475 -20.96 -23.99 10.27
C ARG A 475 -22.16 -24.68 9.63
N PRO A 476 -23.40 -24.37 10.05
CA PRO A 476 -24.58 -24.67 9.25
C PRO A 476 -24.41 -24.08 7.85
N TYR A 477 -24.73 -24.86 6.81
CA TYR A 477 -24.60 -24.41 5.41
C TYR A 477 -25.38 -23.12 5.18
N PHE A 478 -26.64 -23.06 5.63
CA PHE A 478 -27.44 -21.84 5.60
C PHE A 478 -28.30 -21.75 6.86
N ASP A 479 -28.25 -20.61 7.56
CA ASP A 479 -29.04 -20.34 8.76
C ASP A 479 -30.22 -19.41 8.41
N GLU A 480 -31.33 -20.02 8.01
CA GLU A 480 -32.55 -19.29 7.63
C GLU A 480 -33.11 -18.41 8.76
N ALA A 481 -32.95 -18.84 10.02
CA ALA A 481 -33.46 -18.11 11.16
C ALA A 481 -32.66 -16.82 11.44
N ALA A 482 -31.36 -16.83 11.16
CA ALA A 482 -30.50 -15.65 11.23
C ALA A 482 -30.57 -14.77 9.97
N ASP A 483 -30.75 -15.38 8.79
CA ASP A 483 -30.75 -14.65 7.52
C ASP A 483 -31.98 -13.76 7.33
N LEU A 484 -33.18 -14.26 7.71
CA LEU A 484 -34.42 -13.50 7.57
C LEU A 484 -34.38 -12.11 8.23
N PRO A 485 -34.05 -11.97 9.53
CA PRO A 485 -33.97 -10.65 10.16
C PRO A 485 -32.81 -9.80 9.62
N ALA A 486 -31.70 -10.42 9.18
CA ALA A 486 -30.59 -9.69 8.55
C ALA A 486 -31.02 -9.08 7.21
N ARG A 487 -31.77 -9.83 6.38
CA ARG A 487 -32.37 -9.37 5.14
C ARG A 487 -33.37 -8.23 5.37
N GLU A 488 -34.28 -8.38 6.34
CA GLU A 488 -35.25 -7.33 6.67
C GLU A 488 -34.59 -6.05 7.15
N ALA A 489 -33.55 -6.16 7.98
CA ALA A 489 -32.77 -5.03 8.45
C ALA A 489 -31.98 -4.35 7.32
N TYR A 490 -31.40 -5.14 6.41
CA TYR A 490 -30.63 -4.63 5.29
C TYR A 490 -31.50 -3.76 4.36
N TYR A 491 -32.70 -4.23 4.01
CA TYR A 491 -33.62 -3.48 3.15
C TYR A 491 -34.57 -2.53 3.90
N ALA A 492 -34.32 -2.26 5.19
CA ALA A 492 -35.16 -1.37 6.00
C ALA A 492 -35.13 0.06 5.43
N GLY A 493 -36.21 0.45 4.73
CA GLY A 493 -36.35 1.75 4.07
C GLY A 493 -36.41 1.69 2.54
N ILE A 494 -36.22 0.51 1.94
CA ILE A 494 -36.50 0.31 0.52
C ILE A 494 -38.00 0.11 0.33
N HIS A 495 -38.61 0.96 -0.50
CA HIS A 495 -40.04 0.93 -0.78
C HIS A 495 -40.31 0.54 -2.24
N VAL A 496 -41.03 -0.57 -2.43
CA VAL A 496 -41.52 -0.99 -3.75
C VAL A 496 -42.67 -0.08 -4.17
N GLY A 497 -42.51 0.60 -5.29
CA GLY A 497 -43.48 1.57 -5.78
C GLY A 497 -43.20 1.96 -7.23
N ASN A 498 -42.78 3.20 -7.46
CA ASN A 498 -42.38 3.63 -8.79
C ASN A 498 -41.11 2.87 -9.26
N PRO A 499 -41.13 2.22 -10.44
CA PRO A 499 -40.01 1.39 -10.90
C PRO A 499 -38.66 2.11 -11.03
N THR A 500 -38.67 3.37 -11.46
CA THR A 500 -37.45 4.18 -11.59
C THR A 500 -36.94 4.60 -10.22
N SER A 501 -37.82 5.00 -9.30
CA SER A 501 -37.44 5.33 -7.92
C SER A 501 -36.89 4.12 -7.17
N LEU A 502 -37.48 2.93 -7.36
CA LEU A 502 -36.98 1.68 -6.78
C LEU A 502 -35.58 1.36 -7.30
N ARG A 503 -35.32 1.48 -8.62
CA ARG A 503 -33.98 1.30 -9.18
C ARG A 503 -32.97 2.23 -8.51
N LEU A 504 -33.25 3.53 -8.46
CA LEU A 504 -32.32 4.51 -7.91
C LEU A 504 -32.01 4.24 -6.44
N ALA A 505 -33.03 3.92 -5.64
CA ALA A 505 -32.86 3.56 -4.24
C ALA A 505 -31.99 2.31 -4.07
N LEU A 506 -32.21 1.27 -4.90
CA LEU A 506 -31.38 0.06 -4.88
C LEU A 506 -29.95 0.32 -5.32
N THR A 507 -29.72 1.11 -6.38
CA THR A 507 -28.37 1.50 -6.82
C THR A 507 -27.59 2.21 -5.71
N GLU A 508 -28.21 3.22 -5.07
CA GLU A 508 -27.59 3.96 -3.97
C GLU A 508 -27.32 3.06 -2.75
N HIS A 509 -28.29 2.21 -2.43
CA HIS A 509 -28.16 1.27 -1.33
C HIS A 509 -27.04 0.25 -1.56
N LEU A 510 -26.95 -0.32 -2.76
CA LEU A 510 -25.89 -1.26 -3.15
C LEU A 510 -24.49 -0.61 -3.21
N GLU A 511 -24.39 0.67 -3.59
CA GLU A 511 -23.10 1.39 -3.54
C GLU A 511 -22.66 1.66 -2.10
N SER A 512 -23.58 2.12 -1.25
CA SER A 512 -23.28 2.51 0.14
C SER A 512 -23.00 1.34 1.06
N THR A 513 -23.60 0.17 0.81
CA THR A 513 -23.42 -1.05 1.61
C THR A 513 -22.32 -1.97 1.11
N HIS A 514 -21.72 -1.69 -0.05
CA HIS A 514 -20.51 -2.39 -0.53
C HIS A 514 -19.28 -1.83 0.21
N GLU A 515 -19.24 -2.12 1.52
CA GLU A 515 -18.28 -1.62 2.50
C GLU A 515 -16.86 -2.16 2.25
N ARG A 516 -16.76 -3.44 1.88
CA ARG A 516 -15.49 -4.12 1.61
C ARG A 516 -15.46 -4.51 0.14
N ARG A 517 -14.52 -3.95 -0.60
CA ARG A 517 -14.36 -4.13 -2.05
C ARG A 517 -13.16 -5.05 -2.32
N PRO A 518 -13.34 -6.39 -2.23
CA PRO A 518 -12.22 -7.31 -2.36
C PRO A 518 -11.59 -7.23 -3.75
N SER A 519 -10.27 -7.47 -3.82
CA SER A 519 -9.58 -7.73 -5.08
C SER A 519 -9.95 -9.10 -5.63
N TYR A 520 -9.81 -9.29 -6.95
CA TYR A 520 -10.03 -10.59 -7.60
C TYR A 520 -9.10 -11.71 -7.07
N LYS A 521 -9.62 -12.52 -6.14
CA LYS A 521 -8.92 -13.65 -5.47
C LYS A 521 -9.88 -14.83 -5.22
N PRO A 522 -10.33 -15.55 -6.28
CA PRO A 522 -11.39 -16.56 -6.18
C PRO A 522 -11.00 -17.74 -5.27
N MET A 523 -9.73 -18.19 -5.31
CA MET A 523 -9.22 -19.22 -4.41
C MET A 523 -9.45 -18.90 -2.93
N ARG A 524 -9.32 -17.64 -2.51
CA ARG A 524 -9.46 -17.23 -1.10
C ARG A 524 -10.89 -16.91 -0.70
N LEU A 525 -11.64 -16.30 -1.62
CA LEU A 525 -12.90 -15.62 -1.29
C LEU A 525 -14.13 -16.34 -1.84
N LEU A 526 -13.99 -17.12 -2.90
CA LEU A 526 -15.11 -17.73 -3.62
C LEU A 526 -15.25 -19.21 -3.28
N TYR A 527 -14.25 -20.01 -3.61
CA TYR A 527 -14.30 -21.48 -3.53
C TYR A 527 -14.45 -22.07 -2.11
N PRO A 528 -13.86 -21.48 -1.05
CA PRO A 528 -13.93 -22.12 0.27
C PRO A 528 -15.34 -22.09 0.90
N TRP A 529 -16.22 -21.19 0.46
CA TRP A 529 -17.51 -20.99 1.11
C TRP A 529 -18.59 -20.41 0.24
N VAL A 530 -18.32 -19.28 -0.44
CA VAL A 530 -19.36 -18.54 -1.18
C VAL A 530 -20.01 -19.44 -2.20
N ASP A 531 -19.21 -20.03 -3.09
CA ASP A 531 -19.72 -20.82 -4.22
C ASP A 531 -19.92 -22.30 -3.88
N LEU A 532 -19.79 -22.68 -2.61
CA LEU A 532 -19.95 -24.05 -2.16
C LEU A 532 -21.41 -24.48 -2.26
N HIS A 533 -21.69 -25.64 -2.86
CA HIS A 533 -23.03 -26.21 -2.95
C HIS A 533 -23.41 -27.01 -1.68
N PRO A 534 -24.70 -27.35 -1.48
CA PRO A 534 -25.15 -28.09 -0.28
C PRO A 534 -24.52 -29.48 -0.13
N ASP A 535 -23.97 -30.04 -1.19
CA ASP A 535 -23.25 -31.31 -1.20
C ASP A 535 -21.73 -31.15 -0.90
N GLU A 536 -21.32 -29.95 -0.50
CA GLU A 536 -19.94 -29.56 -0.20
C GLU A 536 -18.97 -29.63 -1.39
N THR A 537 -19.51 -29.56 -2.60
CA THR A 537 -18.73 -29.46 -3.84
C THR A 537 -18.92 -28.11 -4.53
N LEU A 538 -18.09 -27.83 -5.53
CA LEU A 538 -18.23 -26.68 -6.42
C LEU A 538 -18.75 -27.16 -7.77
N HIS A 539 -19.67 -26.44 -8.37
CA HIS A 539 -20.24 -26.80 -9.67
C HIS A 539 -19.90 -25.73 -10.69
N SER A 540 -19.49 -26.16 -11.88
CA SER A 540 -19.39 -25.26 -13.03
C SER A 540 -20.71 -24.57 -13.28
N ILE A 541 -20.68 -23.24 -13.31
CA ILE A 541 -21.89 -22.44 -13.59
C ILE A 541 -22.53 -22.79 -14.94
N TYR A 542 -21.77 -23.30 -15.91
CA TYR A 542 -22.24 -23.57 -17.27
C TYR A 542 -22.49 -25.04 -17.57
N SER A 543 -21.60 -25.95 -17.13
CA SER A 543 -21.71 -27.38 -17.44
C SER A 543 -22.29 -28.23 -16.30
N ASP A 544 -22.48 -27.64 -15.11
CA ASP A 544 -22.79 -28.35 -13.85
C ASP A 544 -21.73 -29.39 -13.44
N LYS A 545 -20.56 -29.40 -14.08
CA LYS A 545 -19.48 -30.30 -13.72
C LYS A 545 -19.06 -30.03 -12.28
N GLY A 546 -19.12 -31.06 -11.45
CA GLY A 546 -18.68 -31.00 -10.06
C GLY A 546 -17.16 -31.04 -9.92
N PHE A 547 -16.66 -30.32 -8.93
CA PHE A 547 -15.27 -30.28 -8.49
C PHE A 547 -15.23 -30.29 -6.98
N THR A 548 -14.20 -30.91 -6.40
CA THR A 548 -13.93 -30.65 -5.00
C THR A 548 -13.37 -29.22 -4.85
N PRO A 549 -13.63 -28.52 -3.73
CA PRO A 549 -13.03 -27.21 -3.49
C PRO A 549 -11.49 -27.27 -3.54
N GLN A 550 -10.91 -28.35 -3.03
CA GLN A 550 -9.47 -28.55 -3.02
C GLN A 550 -8.87 -28.61 -4.43
N GLU A 551 -9.50 -29.34 -5.35
CA GLU A 551 -9.02 -29.44 -6.74
C GLU A 551 -8.95 -28.07 -7.42
N LEU A 552 -10.00 -27.23 -7.28
CA LEU A 552 -10.03 -25.90 -7.88
C LEU A 552 -9.03 -24.93 -7.22
N MET A 553 -8.91 -24.98 -5.89
CA MET A 553 -7.94 -24.16 -5.17
C MET A 553 -6.49 -24.51 -5.53
N GLU A 554 -6.15 -25.81 -5.60
CA GLU A 554 -4.82 -26.27 -6.00
C GLU A 554 -4.51 -25.90 -7.45
N ALA A 555 -5.48 -26.01 -8.35
CA ALA A 555 -5.32 -25.60 -9.75
C ALA A 555 -5.07 -24.09 -9.88
N ASP A 556 -5.82 -23.26 -9.17
CA ASP A 556 -5.63 -21.81 -9.16
C ASP A 556 -4.31 -21.41 -8.50
N ALA A 557 -3.86 -22.10 -7.44
CA ALA A 557 -2.55 -21.91 -6.84
C ALA A 557 -1.41 -22.24 -7.84
N ALA A 558 -1.55 -23.30 -8.62
CA ALA A 558 -0.58 -23.65 -9.66
C ALA A 558 -0.51 -22.58 -10.76
N VAL A 559 -1.67 -22.05 -11.18
CA VAL A 559 -1.76 -20.93 -12.12
C VAL A 559 -1.08 -19.67 -11.56
N GLU A 560 -1.34 -19.31 -10.30
CA GLU A 560 -0.71 -18.17 -9.65
C GLU A 560 0.82 -18.32 -9.55
N ALA A 561 1.30 -19.51 -9.17
CA ALA A 561 2.73 -19.82 -9.14
C ALA A 561 3.39 -19.72 -10.53
N ALA A 562 2.73 -20.25 -11.57
CA ALA A 562 3.22 -20.17 -12.95
C ALA A 562 3.27 -18.73 -13.47
N ARG A 563 2.25 -17.90 -13.15
CA ARG A 563 2.23 -16.47 -13.48
C ARG A 563 3.38 -15.71 -12.82
N ILE A 564 3.67 -15.99 -11.55
CA ILE A 564 4.80 -15.38 -10.83
C ILE A 564 6.13 -15.76 -11.48
N GLY A 565 6.35 -17.05 -11.78
CA GLY A 565 7.58 -17.51 -12.42
C GLY A 565 7.82 -16.87 -13.78
N ARG A 566 6.78 -16.84 -14.63
CA ARG A 566 6.86 -16.24 -15.96
C ARG A 566 7.09 -14.72 -15.92
N TRP A 567 6.50 -14.04 -14.94
CA TRP A 567 6.75 -12.62 -14.71
C TRP A 567 8.20 -12.35 -14.29
N GLN A 568 8.77 -13.19 -13.41
CA GLN A 568 10.18 -13.11 -13.03
C GLN A 568 11.12 -13.33 -14.22
N GLU A 569 10.83 -14.31 -15.08
CA GLU A 569 11.60 -14.56 -16.31
C GLU A 569 11.57 -13.36 -17.26
N PHE A 570 10.39 -12.77 -17.50
CA PHE A 570 10.25 -11.55 -18.32
C PHE A 570 11.11 -10.40 -17.78
N MET A 571 11.07 -10.15 -16.46
CA MET A 571 11.84 -9.09 -15.82
C MET A 571 13.36 -9.34 -15.81
N LEU A 572 13.81 -10.60 -15.85
CA LEU A 572 15.23 -10.95 -15.95
C LEU A 572 15.77 -10.81 -17.38
N HIS A 573 14.92 -11.02 -18.39
CA HIS A 573 15.32 -10.98 -19.80
C HIS A 573 15.19 -9.58 -20.43
N GLU A 574 14.23 -8.76 -20.01
CA GLU A 574 14.06 -7.40 -20.51
C GLU A 574 14.66 -6.37 -19.53
N SER A 575 15.75 -5.73 -19.94
CA SER A 575 16.30 -4.58 -19.20
C SER A 575 15.43 -3.34 -19.48
N ALA A 576 14.59 -2.96 -18.52
CA ALA A 576 13.66 -1.82 -18.58
C ALA A 576 12.57 -1.94 -19.68
N PRO A 577 11.68 -2.95 -19.60
CA PRO A 577 10.58 -3.08 -20.54
C PRO A 577 9.70 -1.83 -20.51
N GLY A 578 9.41 -1.28 -21.69
CA GLY A 578 8.48 -0.16 -21.82
C GLY A 578 7.06 -0.57 -21.42
N ARG A 579 6.21 0.42 -21.12
CA ARG A 579 4.81 0.20 -20.68
C ARG A 579 4.01 -0.75 -21.60
N GLU A 580 4.16 -0.61 -22.92
CA GLU A 580 3.46 -1.46 -23.88
C GLU A 580 3.89 -2.93 -23.81
N ALA A 581 5.18 -3.21 -23.56
CA ALA A 581 5.69 -4.58 -23.43
C ALA A 581 5.19 -5.24 -22.15
N VAL A 582 5.14 -4.48 -21.04
CA VAL A 582 4.54 -4.92 -19.77
C VAL A 582 3.05 -5.22 -19.93
N GLU A 583 2.29 -4.32 -20.54
CA GLU A 583 0.84 -4.51 -20.77
C GLU A 583 0.59 -5.74 -21.66
N ALA A 584 1.40 -5.93 -22.71
CA ALA A 584 1.30 -7.09 -23.59
C ALA A 584 1.60 -8.41 -22.85
N GLU A 585 2.64 -8.46 -22.01
CA GLU A 585 2.98 -9.66 -21.25
C GLU A 585 1.90 -9.98 -20.19
N LEU A 586 1.37 -8.99 -19.48
CA LEU A 586 0.27 -9.19 -18.54
C LEU A 586 -1.01 -9.70 -19.23
N ALA A 587 -1.35 -9.13 -20.39
CA ALA A 587 -2.49 -9.61 -21.19
C ALA A 587 -2.27 -11.05 -21.68
N LEU A 588 -1.04 -11.40 -22.03
CA LEU A 588 -0.70 -12.73 -22.51
C LEU A 588 -0.63 -13.77 -21.37
N LEU A 589 -0.23 -13.36 -20.17
CA LEU A 589 -0.35 -14.14 -18.94
C LEU A 589 -1.81 -14.46 -18.64
N GLU A 590 -2.69 -13.47 -18.71
CA GLU A 590 -4.14 -13.65 -18.49
C GLU A 590 -4.73 -14.65 -19.50
N ALA A 591 -4.36 -14.51 -20.78
CA ALA A 591 -4.86 -15.37 -21.84
C ALA A 591 -4.28 -16.81 -21.80
N SER A 592 -3.04 -16.98 -21.33
CA SER A 592 -2.35 -18.29 -21.37
C SER A 592 -2.50 -19.11 -20.09
N LEU A 593 -2.79 -18.46 -18.96
CA LEU A 593 -2.93 -19.09 -17.64
C LEU A 593 -4.20 -18.61 -16.92
N PRO A 594 -5.41 -18.83 -17.48
CA PRO A 594 -6.65 -18.37 -16.86
C PRO A 594 -6.97 -19.14 -15.56
N PHE A 595 -7.57 -18.45 -14.59
CA PHE A 595 -8.11 -19.07 -13.37
C PHE A 595 -9.41 -19.81 -13.66
N ASN A 596 -9.79 -20.77 -12.81
CA ASN A 596 -11.02 -21.56 -12.93
C ASN A 596 -12.25 -20.84 -12.35
N CYS A 597 -12.40 -19.56 -12.70
CA CYS A 597 -13.47 -18.68 -12.27
C CYS A 597 -14.07 -17.97 -13.48
N GLU A 598 -15.39 -17.94 -13.55
CA GLU A 598 -16.17 -17.19 -14.54
C GLU A 598 -16.54 -15.82 -13.98
N HIS A 599 -16.33 -14.78 -14.79
CA HIS A 599 -17.02 -13.50 -14.63
C HIS A 599 -18.25 -13.49 -15.54
N VAL A 600 -19.45 -13.68 -14.97
CA VAL A 600 -20.68 -13.77 -15.78
C VAL A 600 -20.99 -12.45 -16.50
N VAL A 601 -20.48 -11.33 -15.98
CA VAL A 601 -20.26 -10.10 -16.76
C VAL A 601 -18.79 -10.07 -17.20
N PRO A 602 -18.46 -10.23 -18.49
CA PRO A 602 -17.07 -10.34 -18.95
C PRO A 602 -16.20 -9.18 -18.52
N GLN A 603 -15.00 -9.48 -18.01
CA GLN A 603 -14.06 -8.45 -17.55
C GLN A 603 -13.69 -7.44 -18.65
N SER A 604 -13.67 -7.90 -19.91
CA SER A 604 -13.38 -7.06 -21.07
C SER A 604 -14.38 -5.92 -21.28
N TRP A 605 -15.62 -6.06 -20.81
CA TRP A 605 -16.67 -5.04 -21.01
C TRP A 605 -16.49 -3.84 -20.08
N PHE A 606 -15.75 -3.99 -18.98
CA PHE A 606 -15.49 -2.91 -18.02
C PHE A 606 -13.99 -2.63 -17.82
N ASN A 607 -13.15 -3.10 -18.75
CA ASN A 607 -11.70 -2.94 -18.75
C ASN A 607 -11.03 -3.45 -17.47
N GLU A 608 -11.52 -4.57 -16.90
CA GLU A 608 -10.96 -5.21 -15.70
C GLU A 608 -10.87 -4.29 -14.47
N LYS A 609 -11.65 -3.19 -14.44
CA LYS A 609 -11.56 -2.19 -13.37
C LYS A 609 -12.13 -2.70 -12.05
N GLU A 610 -11.40 -2.44 -10.97
CA GLU A 610 -11.93 -2.56 -9.62
C GLU A 610 -12.92 -1.42 -9.31
N PRO A 611 -13.95 -1.65 -8.47
CA PRO A 611 -14.22 -2.86 -7.69
C PRO A 611 -15.03 -3.95 -8.43
N MET A 612 -15.38 -3.72 -9.71
CA MET A 612 -16.23 -4.66 -10.46
C MET A 612 -15.56 -6.02 -10.63
N ARG A 613 -14.24 -6.05 -10.89
CA ARG A 613 -13.50 -7.29 -11.12
C ARG A 613 -13.53 -8.25 -9.93
N GLY A 614 -13.46 -7.73 -8.70
CA GLY A 614 -13.48 -8.53 -7.48
C GLY A 614 -14.87 -8.73 -6.84
N ASP A 615 -15.94 -8.14 -7.37
CA ASP A 615 -17.29 -8.29 -6.79
C ASP A 615 -17.80 -9.75 -6.89
N LEU A 616 -17.88 -10.42 -5.75
CA LEU A 616 -18.27 -11.83 -5.62
C LEU A 616 -19.68 -12.13 -6.16
N HIS A 617 -20.59 -11.17 -6.28
CA HIS A 617 -21.95 -11.43 -6.77
C HIS A 617 -22.00 -11.89 -8.23
N HIS A 618 -20.94 -11.66 -9.02
CA HIS A 618 -20.86 -12.11 -10.41
C HIS A 618 -19.66 -13.02 -10.72
N LEU A 619 -19.03 -13.58 -9.68
CA LEU A 619 -17.98 -14.59 -9.80
C LEU A 619 -18.53 -15.99 -9.47
N PHE A 620 -18.18 -16.98 -10.29
CA PHE A 620 -18.62 -18.37 -10.12
C PHE A 620 -17.51 -19.35 -10.51
N ALA A 621 -17.49 -20.54 -9.90
CA ALA A 621 -16.61 -21.62 -10.31
C ALA A 621 -16.93 -22.06 -11.75
N CYS A 622 -15.88 -22.22 -12.57
CA CYS A 622 -16.03 -22.62 -13.96
C CYS A 622 -14.70 -23.16 -14.49
N GLU A 623 -14.72 -24.32 -15.13
CA GLU A 623 -13.53 -24.83 -15.80
C GLU A 623 -13.12 -23.93 -16.97
N SER A 624 -11.80 -23.82 -17.16
CA SER A 624 -11.20 -23.01 -18.23
C SER A 624 -11.76 -23.31 -19.63
N THR A 625 -12.21 -24.54 -19.89
CA THR A 625 -12.86 -24.92 -21.17
C THR A 625 -14.20 -24.21 -21.36
N CYS A 626 -15.08 -24.20 -20.36
CA CYS A 626 -16.37 -23.52 -20.46
C CYS A 626 -16.24 -22.01 -20.43
N ASN A 627 -15.34 -21.48 -19.59
CA ASN A 627 -15.01 -20.06 -19.56
C ASN A 627 -14.51 -19.59 -20.95
N SER A 628 -13.56 -20.33 -21.55
CA SER A 628 -13.05 -20.03 -22.90
C SER A 628 -14.10 -20.21 -24.01
N PHE A 629 -14.98 -21.23 -23.89
CA PHE A 629 -16.05 -21.47 -24.84
C PHE A 629 -17.07 -20.33 -24.85
N ARG A 630 -17.42 -19.82 -23.65
CA ARG A 630 -18.30 -18.66 -23.45
C ARG A 630 -17.63 -17.37 -23.94
N GLY A 631 -16.36 -17.15 -23.58
CA GLY A 631 -15.61 -15.94 -23.94
C GLY A 631 -16.24 -14.66 -23.39
N ASN A 632 -16.48 -13.67 -24.25
CA ASN A 632 -17.15 -12.42 -23.88
C ASN A 632 -18.51 -12.24 -24.59
N ILE A 633 -19.16 -13.36 -24.91
CA ILE A 633 -20.37 -13.38 -25.72
C ILE A 633 -21.60 -13.10 -24.84
N PRO A 634 -22.49 -12.19 -25.26
CA PRO A 634 -23.69 -11.87 -24.48
C PRO A 634 -24.69 -13.03 -24.47
N TYR A 635 -25.45 -13.09 -23.37
CA TYR A 635 -26.45 -14.14 -23.18
C TYR A 635 -27.61 -14.03 -24.16
N PHE A 636 -28.06 -15.19 -24.63
CA PHE A 636 -29.16 -15.36 -25.57
C PHE A 636 -29.89 -16.66 -25.26
N ASP A 637 -31.19 -16.74 -25.55
CA ASP A 637 -31.99 -17.95 -25.41
C ASP A 637 -32.34 -18.49 -26.79
N PHE A 638 -31.75 -19.63 -27.18
CA PHE A 638 -31.99 -20.20 -28.49
C PHE A 638 -33.30 -20.99 -28.51
N PRO A 639 -34.12 -20.81 -29.57
CA PRO A 639 -35.17 -21.76 -29.92
C PRO A 639 -34.65 -23.20 -30.03
N ASP A 640 -35.45 -24.19 -29.64
CA ASP A 640 -35.10 -25.61 -29.60
C ASP A 640 -34.61 -26.20 -30.94
N PHE A 641 -34.96 -25.58 -32.07
CA PHE A 641 -34.72 -26.11 -33.42
C PHE A 641 -33.63 -25.39 -34.23
N ASN A 642 -32.72 -24.66 -33.59
CA ASN A 642 -31.63 -23.98 -34.31
C ASN A 642 -30.38 -24.85 -34.47
N GLU A 643 -29.78 -24.81 -35.67
CA GLU A 643 -28.43 -25.33 -35.92
C GLU A 643 -27.39 -24.39 -35.30
N VAL A 644 -26.92 -24.72 -34.09
CA VAL A 644 -25.93 -23.96 -33.33
C VAL A 644 -24.83 -24.89 -32.83
N VAL A 645 -23.67 -24.34 -32.50
CA VAL A 645 -22.60 -25.13 -31.89
C VAL A 645 -23.04 -25.53 -30.49
N GLN A 646 -23.19 -26.83 -30.25
CA GLN A 646 -23.53 -27.39 -28.95
C GLN A 646 -22.26 -27.94 -28.27
N HIS A 647 -22.12 -27.64 -27.00
CA HIS A 647 -21.08 -28.15 -26.11
C HIS A 647 -21.70 -28.40 -24.74
N ASP A 648 -21.06 -29.19 -23.88
CA ASP A 648 -21.53 -29.43 -22.50
C ASP A 648 -21.71 -28.13 -21.70
N CYS A 649 -21.00 -27.06 -22.08
CA CYS A 649 -21.07 -25.74 -21.46
C CYS A 649 -22.29 -24.92 -21.90
N GLY A 650 -22.86 -25.21 -23.07
CA GLY A 650 -23.92 -24.41 -23.64
C GLY A 650 -23.99 -24.45 -25.16
N ARG A 651 -24.88 -23.61 -25.69
CA ARG A 651 -25.07 -23.37 -27.12
C ARG A 651 -24.44 -22.04 -27.50
N ARG A 652 -23.77 -21.99 -28.65
CA ARG A 652 -23.12 -20.78 -29.15
C ARG A 652 -23.36 -20.56 -30.64
N ASP A 653 -23.53 -19.29 -30.99
CA ASP A 653 -23.53 -18.74 -32.34
C ASP A 653 -22.77 -17.39 -32.29
N PRO A 654 -22.27 -16.79 -33.40
CA PRO A 654 -21.58 -15.51 -33.33
C PRO A 654 -22.39 -14.43 -32.60
N GLY A 655 -21.85 -13.94 -31.48
CA GLY A 655 -22.49 -12.93 -30.65
C GLY A 655 -23.66 -13.43 -29.78
N LYS A 656 -23.87 -14.74 -29.65
CA LYS A 656 -24.94 -15.32 -28.82
C LYS A 656 -24.46 -16.55 -28.06
N PHE A 657 -24.70 -16.56 -26.75
CA PHE A 657 -24.38 -17.70 -25.89
C PHE A 657 -25.53 -18.03 -24.97
N GLU A 658 -25.88 -19.31 -24.89
CA GLU A 658 -26.84 -19.84 -23.94
C GLU A 658 -26.16 -20.91 -23.11
N PRO A 659 -26.12 -20.79 -21.77
CA PRO A 659 -25.47 -21.80 -20.96
C PRO A 659 -26.37 -23.04 -20.80
N SER A 660 -25.75 -24.22 -20.69
CA SER A 660 -26.48 -25.48 -20.46
C SER A 660 -27.08 -25.54 -19.05
N ASN A 661 -26.38 -24.96 -18.07
CA ASN A 661 -26.82 -24.81 -16.68
C ASN A 661 -26.73 -23.34 -16.21
N GLY A 662 -27.21 -23.04 -15.01
CA GLY A 662 -26.94 -21.76 -14.34
C GLY A 662 -27.72 -20.54 -14.85
N LYS A 663 -28.69 -20.72 -15.77
CA LYS A 663 -29.51 -19.62 -16.35
C LYS A 663 -30.06 -18.65 -15.30
N GLY A 664 -30.64 -19.15 -14.21
CA GLY A 664 -31.17 -18.33 -13.10
C GLY A 664 -30.08 -17.51 -12.38
N PRO A 665 -29.05 -18.16 -11.80
CA PRO A 665 -27.94 -17.46 -11.16
C PRO A 665 -27.24 -16.43 -12.06
N VAL A 666 -26.94 -16.76 -13.32
CA VAL A 666 -26.28 -15.81 -14.24
C VAL A 666 -27.18 -14.63 -14.57
N ALA A 667 -28.49 -14.85 -14.69
CA ALA A 667 -29.45 -13.78 -14.90
C ALA A 667 -29.49 -12.81 -13.71
N ARG A 668 -29.64 -13.34 -12.48
CA ARG A 668 -29.68 -12.52 -11.27
C ARG A 668 -28.38 -11.79 -10.98
N ALA A 669 -27.24 -12.42 -11.23
CA ALA A 669 -25.92 -11.77 -11.10
C ALA A 669 -25.74 -10.65 -12.13
N THR A 670 -26.16 -10.87 -13.38
CA THR A 670 -26.07 -9.84 -14.44
C THR A 670 -27.02 -8.67 -14.17
N LEU A 671 -28.26 -8.95 -13.76
CA LEU A 671 -29.23 -7.92 -13.38
C LEU A 671 -28.76 -7.13 -12.14
N TYR A 672 -28.19 -7.81 -11.14
CA TYR A 672 -27.52 -7.15 -10.01
C TYR A 672 -26.40 -6.22 -10.47
N PHE A 673 -25.55 -6.67 -11.40
CA PHE A 673 -24.44 -5.86 -11.92
C PHE A 673 -24.96 -4.57 -12.57
N LEU A 674 -26.06 -4.64 -13.32
CA LEU A 674 -26.72 -3.45 -13.90
C LEU A 674 -27.25 -2.49 -12.83
N LEU A 675 -27.74 -2.99 -11.69
CA LEU A 675 -28.19 -2.14 -10.57
C LEU A 675 -27.03 -1.53 -9.81
N ARG A 676 -25.99 -2.32 -9.54
CA ARG A 676 -24.81 -1.91 -8.78
C ARG A 676 -23.93 -0.95 -9.57
N TYR A 677 -23.80 -1.17 -10.88
CA TYR A 677 -22.85 -0.47 -11.75
C TYR A 677 -23.55 0.11 -13.00
N PRO A 678 -24.52 1.04 -12.83
CA PRO A 678 -25.24 1.61 -13.96
C PRO A 678 -24.29 2.36 -14.91
N GLY A 679 -24.50 2.18 -16.21
CA GLY A 679 -23.73 2.80 -17.29
C GLY A 679 -22.30 2.28 -17.44
N LYS A 680 -21.96 1.12 -16.85
CA LYS A 680 -20.62 0.52 -16.98
C LYS A 680 -20.48 -0.49 -18.11
N ILE A 681 -21.59 -1.01 -18.62
CA ILE A 681 -21.64 -1.96 -19.75
C ILE A 681 -22.77 -1.59 -20.70
N GLY A 682 -22.66 -2.02 -21.96
CA GLY A 682 -23.69 -1.87 -22.98
C GLY A 682 -23.53 -0.65 -23.89
N ASP A 683 -22.36 0.00 -23.89
CA ASP A 683 -22.00 1.06 -24.85
C ASP A 683 -21.42 0.50 -26.17
N GLU A 684 -20.82 -0.69 -26.13
CA GLU A 684 -20.31 -1.39 -27.31
C GLU A 684 -21.28 -2.48 -27.81
N ALA A 685 -21.42 -2.61 -29.14
CA ALA A 685 -22.37 -3.56 -29.76
C ALA A 685 -22.10 -5.04 -29.44
N ARG A 686 -20.89 -5.38 -29.02
CA ARG A 686 -20.49 -6.76 -28.63
C ARG A 686 -20.86 -7.11 -27.19
N GLU A 687 -21.32 -6.14 -26.40
CA GLU A 687 -21.70 -6.32 -25.01
C GLU A 687 -23.20 -6.60 -24.85
N LEU A 688 -23.64 -6.83 -23.61
CA LEU A 688 -25.06 -6.98 -23.30
C LEU A 688 -25.84 -5.72 -23.67
N GLN A 689 -26.57 -5.81 -24.76
CA GLN A 689 -27.50 -4.77 -25.20
C GLN A 689 -28.79 -4.81 -24.38
N ARG A 690 -29.51 -3.69 -24.36
CA ARG A 690 -30.84 -3.59 -23.73
C ARG A 690 -31.83 -4.64 -24.23
N THR A 691 -31.69 -5.10 -25.47
CA THR A 691 -32.52 -6.19 -26.02
C THR A 691 -32.31 -7.54 -25.33
N GLY A 692 -31.15 -7.75 -24.69
CA GLY A 692 -30.88 -8.94 -23.88
C GLY A 692 -31.52 -8.93 -22.50
N LEU A 693 -32.10 -7.80 -22.05
CA LEU A 693 -32.77 -7.69 -20.76
C LEU A 693 -33.94 -8.68 -20.61
N GLU A 694 -34.74 -8.85 -21.68
CA GLU A 694 -35.89 -9.74 -21.66
C GLU A 694 -35.47 -11.20 -21.44
N THR A 695 -34.34 -11.63 -22.04
CA THR A 695 -33.74 -12.94 -21.81
C THR A 695 -33.41 -13.14 -20.33
N LEU A 696 -32.74 -12.17 -19.69
CA LEU A 696 -32.36 -12.27 -18.28
C LEU A 696 -33.60 -12.30 -17.36
N LEU A 697 -34.60 -11.47 -17.63
CA LEU A 697 -35.84 -11.47 -16.84
C LEU A 697 -36.63 -12.77 -17.00
N ASN A 698 -36.68 -13.34 -18.21
CA ASN A 698 -37.30 -14.65 -18.43
C ASN A 698 -36.55 -15.76 -17.69
N TRP A 699 -35.23 -15.82 -17.79
CA TRP A 699 -34.43 -16.81 -17.05
C TRP A 699 -34.56 -16.64 -15.53
N HIS A 700 -34.61 -15.41 -15.02
CA HIS A 700 -34.87 -15.14 -13.60
C HIS A 700 -36.23 -15.70 -13.16
N ARG A 701 -37.27 -15.53 -13.98
CA ARG A 701 -38.64 -15.99 -13.71
C ARG A 701 -38.76 -17.52 -13.78
N ASP A 702 -38.15 -18.12 -14.79
CA ASP A 702 -38.30 -19.55 -15.09
C ASP A 702 -37.40 -20.42 -14.20
N HIS A 703 -36.33 -19.85 -13.65
CA HIS A 703 -35.39 -20.53 -12.74
C HIS A 703 -35.42 -19.88 -11.34
N PRO A 704 -36.30 -20.34 -10.43
CA PRO A 704 -36.46 -19.74 -9.11
C PRO A 704 -35.20 -19.86 -8.26
N VAL A 705 -35.06 -18.94 -7.30
CA VAL A 705 -33.94 -18.92 -6.35
C VAL A 705 -33.93 -20.19 -5.51
N GLY A 706 -32.79 -20.88 -5.50
CA GLY A 706 -32.56 -22.06 -4.68
C GLY A 706 -31.75 -21.77 -3.41
N LEU A 707 -31.63 -22.79 -2.55
CA LEU A 707 -30.85 -22.74 -1.32
C LEU A 707 -29.39 -22.32 -1.55
N TYR A 708 -28.78 -22.78 -2.64
CA TYR A 708 -27.43 -22.40 -3.05
C TYR A 708 -27.27 -20.88 -3.24
N GLU A 709 -28.24 -20.23 -3.88
CA GLU A 709 -28.17 -18.79 -4.12
C GLU A 709 -28.44 -17.98 -2.86
N GLN A 710 -29.34 -18.45 -1.99
CA GLN A 710 -29.59 -17.85 -0.68
C GLN A 710 -28.32 -17.89 0.19
N HIS A 711 -27.69 -19.05 0.25
CA HIS A 711 -26.39 -19.25 0.89
C HIS A 711 -25.33 -18.29 0.34
N ARG A 712 -25.12 -18.29 -0.99
CA ARG A 712 -24.19 -17.37 -1.66
C ARG A 712 -24.44 -15.94 -1.25
N ASN A 713 -25.69 -15.48 -1.32
CA ASN A 713 -26.03 -14.09 -1.05
C ASN A 713 -25.72 -13.69 0.41
N ALA A 714 -26.04 -14.57 1.37
CA ALA A 714 -25.72 -14.36 2.78
C ALA A 714 -24.20 -14.38 3.02
N ALA A 715 -23.48 -15.35 2.46
CA ALA A 715 -22.03 -15.46 2.57
C ALA A 715 -21.30 -14.25 1.95
N ILE A 716 -21.79 -13.76 0.81
CA ILE A 716 -21.25 -12.56 0.15
C ILE A 716 -21.51 -11.32 1.02
N ALA A 717 -22.70 -11.18 1.61
CA ALA A 717 -23.00 -10.09 2.54
C ALA A 717 -22.02 -10.06 3.73
N GLU A 718 -21.68 -11.23 4.29
CA GLU A 718 -20.68 -11.35 5.36
C GLU A 718 -19.30 -10.84 4.94
N MET A 719 -18.94 -10.96 3.65
CA MET A 719 -17.61 -10.60 3.12
C MET A 719 -17.51 -9.18 2.56
N GLN A 720 -18.49 -8.72 1.76
CA GLN A 720 -18.46 -7.41 1.08
C GLN A 720 -19.47 -6.39 1.63
N GLY A 721 -20.44 -6.85 2.43
CA GLY A 721 -21.47 -6.04 3.10
C GLY A 721 -22.80 -6.01 2.36
N ASN A 722 -22.77 -5.95 1.03
CA ASN A 722 -23.94 -5.80 0.17
C ASN A 722 -24.58 -7.14 -0.24
N ARG A 723 -25.91 -7.12 -0.41
CA ARG A 723 -26.75 -8.26 -0.81
C ARG A 723 -27.37 -8.04 -2.18
N ASN A 724 -27.48 -9.09 -2.99
CA ASN A 724 -28.20 -9.10 -4.26
C ASN A 724 -29.72 -9.07 -4.01
N PRO A 725 -30.41 -7.95 -4.35
CA PRO A 725 -31.84 -7.80 -4.09
C PRO A 725 -32.70 -8.82 -4.84
N LEU A 726 -32.22 -9.36 -5.95
CA LEU A 726 -32.98 -10.26 -6.81
C LEU A 726 -32.90 -11.71 -6.33
N ILE A 727 -32.01 -12.01 -5.37
CA ILE A 727 -31.99 -13.28 -4.64
C ILE A 727 -32.91 -13.17 -3.41
N ASP A 728 -32.79 -12.07 -2.67
CA ASP A 728 -33.54 -11.85 -1.43
C ASP A 728 -35.01 -11.52 -1.65
N HIS A 729 -35.31 -10.77 -2.71
CA HIS A 729 -36.63 -10.35 -3.16
C HIS A 729 -36.79 -10.61 -4.67
N PRO A 730 -36.91 -11.88 -5.10
CA PRO A 730 -37.01 -12.23 -6.52
C PRO A 730 -38.16 -11.52 -7.24
N GLU A 731 -39.24 -11.21 -6.51
CA GLU A 731 -40.40 -10.50 -7.02
C GLU A 731 -40.10 -9.04 -7.41
N TRP A 732 -39.01 -8.43 -6.94
CA TRP A 732 -38.65 -7.06 -7.30
C TRP A 732 -38.12 -6.93 -8.73
N ALA A 733 -37.67 -8.01 -9.35
CA ALA A 733 -37.15 -7.97 -10.72
C ALA A 733 -38.16 -7.37 -11.72
N GLU A 734 -39.44 -7.71 -11.58
CA GLU A 734 -40.52 -7.18 -12.43
C GLU A 734 -40.93 -5.75 -12.07
N ALA A 735 -40.56 -5.28 -10.87
CA ALA A 735 -40.90 -3.96 -10.35
C ALA A 735 -39.81 -2.91 -10.64
N ILE A 736 -38.63 -3.31 -11.13
CA ILE A 736 -37.49 -2.43 -11.34
C ILE A 736 -37.40 -1.99 -12.82
N ASP A 737 -37.23 -0.69 -13.05
CA ASP A 737 -36.95 -0.15 -14.37
C ASP A 737 -35.46 -0.26 -14.72
N PHE A 738 -35.03 -1.44 -15.19
CA PHE A 738 -33.65 -1.69 -15.62
C PHE A 738 -33.22 -0.87 -16.84
N ALA A 739 -34.14 -0.29 -17.62
CA ALA A 739 -33.78 0.45 -18.83
C ALA A 739 -32.84 1.62 -18.56
N GLY A 740 -32.97 2.26 -17.39
CA GLY A 740 -32.10 3.35 -16.96
C GLY A 740 -30.73 2.91 -16.42
N ALA A 741 -30.38 1.62 -16.51
CA ALA A 741 -29.06 1.09 -16.14
C ALA A 741 -28.05 1.10 -17.30
N TRP A 742 -28.51 1.26 -18.54
CA TRP A 742 -27.63 1.39 -19.71
C TRP A 742 -27.08 2.84 -19.87
N PRO A 743 -25.93 3.03 -20.54
CA PRO A 743 -25.31 4.34 -20.78
C PRO A 743 -26.16 5.34 -21.57
#